data_AF-A0A4U5U0G3-F1
#
_entry.id   AF-A0A4U5U0G3-F1
#
_cell.length_a   1.000
_cell.length_b   1.000
_cell.length_c   1.000
_cell.angle_alpha   90.00
_cell.angle_beta   90.00
_cell.angle_gamma   90.00
#
_symmetry.space_group_name_H-M   'P 1'
#
loop_
_entity.id
_entity.type
_entity.pdbx_description
1 polymer ?
#
loop_
_entity_poly.entity_id
_entity_poly.type
_entity_poly.pdbx_seq_one_letter_code
_entity_poly.pdbx_strand_id
1 'polypeptide(L)'
;MVPNNNTTQYINGGGDTEGQRLVHGVPEAAMQYPRQARNIAVCIEFKDSDEEEAVPLKQYQFTDSEAEVNQYESQRYSWTAVSKVVCGYPLSIFFIVVNEFCERFSYYGMRAVLVLYFKYFLRWDNDLSTSIYHTFVALCYLTPILGAIVADSWLGKFKTIIYLSIVYAIGQVAMAVSAIHDITDTNRDGTPDNMTFHVALAMVGLFLIALGTGGIKPCVAAFGGDQFNENQEKQRRTFFSVFYLCINGGSLLSTIITPILRAQDCGIYSQQKCYSLAFGVPAALMVVALVVFIVGSGMYYKAEPQGNIMLDVCKCINFAIANRFRHRSKQFPKREHWMDWAEEKYDKLLIAQIKMVLKVLFLYIPLPMFWTLFDQKGLLVIQPDQMQLGMMYCTLYEQILTVKLMFLKDCQPHPDPNPGAYHGQCNLPPDQKMWPELYKTLPTFPSSSQSQVKLLNMGSNPLTVTLPGYEAQTLSPAQASGDFFTLEAGNVTFTIGSTLQNITLDNKQRHTLLIPSDVNQWKLMDSLTEKPEQGNNAIRFVNGMSTALEVSTPTFNVGQIEPLFYSNYSLIKNGQVAFTIKDNTQSCEFSRDFGFGSSYVFFIPSTFAFGPNCHESLTVMEDIKPNTAHMALQIPQYFFITAGEVMFSVTGLEFSYSQAPNNMKAVLQAGWLFTVAIGNFIVLIVAELAKIPKQWAEYILFASLLMAVCVIFSIMAYFYTYIDPSEIEAQFRKKLDDDDDHKKQQKMGVEMDRKDSDKDSSSSDDEADPDKQTKM
;
A
#
# COMPACT_ATOMS: atom_id res chain seq x y z
N MET A 1 35.33 20.48 55.99
CA MET A 1 36.29 21.34 55.27
C MET A 1 35.50 22.20 54.30
N VAL A 2 35.45 23.49 54.60
CA VAL A 2 34.89 24.64 53.86
C VAL A 2 36.08 25.24 53.04
N PRO A 3 35.98 26.20 52.08
CA PRO A 3 34.86 27.07 51.64
C PRO A 3 34.69 27.32 50.12
N ASN A 4 33.58 27.97 49.73
CA ASN A 4 33.54 29.37 49.21
C ASN A 4 32.10 29.67 48.72
N ASN A 5 31.31 30.51 49.42
CA ASN A 5 31.17 31.99 49.27
C ASN A 5 30.65 32.37 47.85
N ASN A 6 29.54 33.08 47.64
CA ASN A 6 29.23 34.41 48.19
C ASN A 6 27.84 34.95 47.73
N THR A 7 27.25 35.81 48.58
CA THR A 7 26.33 36.98 48.35
C THR A 7 24.93 36.78 47.74
N THR A 8 23.79 36.99 48.43
CA THR A 8 23.16 38.20 49.05
C THR A 8 22.52 39.18 48.05
N GLN A 9 21.18 39.31 48.05
CA GLN A 9 20.44 40.57 48.32
C GLN A 9 18.90 40.46 48.24
N TYR A 10 18.26 41.19 49.15
CA TYR A 10 16.84 41.43 49.41
C TYR A 10 16.14 42.31 48.35
N ILE A 11 14.79 42.30 48.31
CA ILE A 11 13.92 43.50 48.46
C ILE A 11 12.45 43.09 48.71
N ASN A 12 11.84 43.79 49.68
CA ASN A 12 10.45 43.75 50.19
C ASN A 12 9.42 44.42 49.27
N GLY A 13 8.14 44.13 49.48
CA GLY A 13 7.02 45.04 49.17
C GLY A 13 5.65 44.46 49.50
N GLY A 14 5.11 44.78 50.69
CA GLY A 14 3.75 44.43 51.11
C GLY A 14 2.69 45.48 50.75
N GLY A 15 1.41 45.16 51.01
CA GLY A 15 0.29 46.09 50.93
C GLY A 15 -1.06 45.41 51.21
N ASP A 16 -1.62 45.69 52.40
CA ASP A 16 -2.94 45.30 52.91
C ASP A 16 -4.11 45.94 52.15
N THR A 17 -5.32 45.33 52.17
CA THR A 17 -6.56 45.95 52.71
C THR A 17 -7.79 45.02 52.68
N GLU A 18 -8.59 45.12 53.75
CA GLU A 18 -9.79 44.36 54.13
C GLU A 18 -11.07 44.66 53.31
N GLY A 19 -12.06 43.76 53.39
CA GLY A 19 -13.48 44.17 53.44
C GLY A 19 -14.58 43.17 53.02
N GLN A 20 -15.12 42.40 53.99
CA GLN A 20 -16.55 42.02 54.22
C GLN A 20 -17.38 41.35 53.08
N ARG A 21 -18.29 40.38 53.23
CA ARG A 21 -18.99 39.67 54.34
C ARG A 21 -19.79 38.47 53.73
N LEU A 22 -19.80 37.32 54.44
CA LEU A 22 -20.94 36.41 54.79
C LEU A 22 -21.91 35.92 53.67
N VAL A 23 -22.28 34.63 53.53
CA VAL A 23 -22.91 33.69 54.50
C VAL A 23 -22.85 32.22 53.97
N HIS A 24 -22.51 31.29 54.88
CA HIS A 24 -22.86 29.85 55.06
C HIS A 24 -23.62 29.04 53.97
N GLY A 25 -23.38 27.72 53.75
CA GLY A 25 -22.50 26.76 54.42
C GLY A 25 -22.60 25.30 53.88
N VAL A 26 -21.47 24.56 54.01
CA VAL A 26 -21.22 23.17 54.51
C VAL A 26 -22.15 21.99 54.08
N PRO A 27 -21.67 20.73 53.84
CA PRO A 27 -20.35 20.14 54.17
C PRO A 27 -19.58 19.41 53.04
N GLU A 28 -18.26 19.43 53.22
CA GLU A 28 -17.32 18.40 52.76
C GLU A 28 -17.57 17.05 53.46
N ALA A 29 -17.60 15.97 52.68
CA ALA A 29 -17.32 14.63 53.15
C ALA A 29 -16.03 14.14 52.46
N ALA A 30 -14.93 14.18 53.21
CA ALA A 30 -13.68 13.56 52.84
C ALA A 30 -13.80 12.03 52.88
N MET A 31 -13.32 11.34 51.85
CA MET A 31 -12.96 9.92 51.97
C MET A 31 -11.60 9.67 51.33
N GLN A 32 -10.69 9.17 52.17
CA GLN A 32 -9.28 8.89 51.91
C GLN A 32 -9.07 7.89 50.76
N TYR A 33 -8.14 8.23 49.86
CA TYR A 33 -7.47 7.26 48.98
C TYR A 33 -6.39 6.48 49.75
N PRO A 34 -6.30 5.14 49.61
CA PRO A 34 -5.09 4.42 49.97
C PRO A 34 -4.09 4.42 48.80
N ARG A 35 -2.84 4.80 49.11
CA ARG A 35 -1.66 4.55 48.25
C ARG A 35 -1.37 3.05 48.21
N GLN A 36 -1.27 2.46 47.01
CA GLN A 36 -0.18 1.57 46.56
C GLN A 36 -0.54 0.82 45.27
N ALA A 37 0.22 1.08 44.20
CA ALA A 37 0.91 0.08 43.36
C ALA A 37 1.41 0.80 42.09
N ARG A 38 2.73 1.07 42.04
CA ARG A 38 3.40 1.52 40.81
C ARG A 38 3.43 0.33 39.85
N ASN A 39 2.56 0.33 38.85
CA ASN A 39 2.78 -0.41 37.62
C ASN A 39 3.31 0.57 36.57
N ILE A 40 4.47 0.25 36.03
CA ILE A 40 5.15 1.00 34.98
C ILE A 40 4.33 0.80 33.70
N ALA A 41 3.51 1.79 33.35
CA ALA A 41 2.96 1.97 32.02
C ALA A 41 3.32 3.39 31.59
N VAL A 42 4.11 3.51 30.53
CA VAL A 42 4.52 4.79 29.96
C VAL A 42 3.32 5.38 29.23
N CYS A 43 2.70 6.40 29.81
CA CYS A 43 1.69 7.21 29.12
C CYS A 43 2.37 8.42 28.48
N ILE A 44 2.14 8.63 27.19
CA ILE A 44 2.53 9.84 26.47
C ILE A 44 1.35 10.81 26.60
N GLU A 45 1.43 11.77 27.52
CA GLU A 45 0.49 12.91 27.58
C GLU A 45 1.01 14.02 26.66
N PHE A 46 0.26 14.32 25.59
CA PHE A 46 0.36 15.59 24.88
C PHE A 46 -0.61 16.58 25.55
N LYS A 47 -0.04 17.65 26.12
CA LYS A 47 -0.77 18.69 26.83
C LYS A 47 -0.92 19.89 25.89
N ASP A 48 -2.04 19.98 25.18
CA ASP A 48 -2.42 21.20 24.49
C ASP A 48 -3.26 22.08 25.42
N SER A 49 -2.80 23.32 25.57
CA SER A 49 -3.35 24.38 26.40
C SER A 49 -4.23 25.29 25.55
N ASP A 50 -5.55 25.17 25.70
CA ASP A 50 -6.49 26.23 25.31
C ASP A 50 -7.65 26.25 26.33
N GLU A 51 -7.74 27.35 27.06
CA GLU A 51 -8.88 27.71 27.91
C GLU A 51 -9.93 28.41 27.02
N GLU A 52 -11.19 27.98 27.06
CA GLU A 52 -12.27 28.77 26.48
C GLU A 52 -13.57 28.71 27.31
N GLU A 53 -14.22 29.87 27.35
CA GLU A 53 -15.30 30.31 28.24
C GLU A 53 -16.62 29.55 28.10
N ALA A 54 -17.31 29.38 29.24
CA ALA A 54 -18.67 28.84 29.28
C ALA A 54 -19.72 29.90 28.88
N VAL A 55 -20.54 29.58 27.87
CA VAL A 55 -21.77 30.32 27.51
C VAL A 55 -22.99 29.60 28.13
N PRO A 56 -24.00 30.29 28.70
CA PRO A 56 -25.09 29.61 29.42
C PRO A 56 -26.18 29.07 28.48
N LEU A 57 -26.60 27.83 28.75
CA LEU A 57 -27.73 27.14 28.10
C LEU A 57 -29.08 27.77 28.50
N LYS A 58 -29.91 28.12 27.51
CA LYS A 58 -31.35 28.38 27.70
C LYS A 58 -32.10 27.06 27.83
N GLN A 59 -32.81 26.86 28.94
CA GLN A 59 -33.76 25.76 29.12
C GLN A 59 -34.98 25.93 28.20
N TYR A 60 -35.22 24.94 27.33
CA TYR A 60 -36.55 24.67 26.77
C TYR A 60 -37.10 23.43 27.47
N GLN A 61 -38.30 23.54 28.06
CA GLN A 61 -39.03 22.39 28.60
C GLN A 61 -39.76 21.67 27.47
N PHE A 62 -39.35 20.44 27.18
CA PHE A 62 -40.17 19.46 26.46
C PHE A 62 -40.96 18.62 27.46
N THR A 63 -42.21 18.32 27.12
CA THR A 63 -43.09 17.41 27.86
C THR A 63 -43.12 16.10 27.09
N ASP A 64 -42.32 15.14 27.50
CA ASP A 64 -42.22 13.83 26.84
C ASP A 64 -43.27 12.86 27.38
N SER A 65 -43.78 12.00 26.49
CA SER A 65 -44.79 10.99 26.78
C SER A 65 -44.21 9.76 27.50
N GLU A 66 -45.01 9.06 28.33
CA GLU A 66 -44.59 7.89 29.13
C GLU A 66 -43.96 6.73 28.31
N ALA A 67 -44.14 6.71 26.98
CA ALA A 67 -43.52 5.72 26.10
C ALA A 67 -42.02 6.00 25.82
N GLU A 68 -41.61 7.27 25.73
CA GLU A 68 -40.21 7.65 25.51
C GLU A 68 -39.37 7.48 26.78
N VAL A 69 -39.96 7.72 27.95
CA VAL A 69 -39.30 7.49 29.25
C VAL A 69 -38.96 6.01 29.44
N ASN A 70 -39.86 5.10 29.05
CA ASN A 70 -39.62 3.65 29.14
C ASN A 70 -38.54 3.16 28.16
N GLN A 71 -38.38 3.79 27.00
CA GLN A 71 -37.30 3.48 26.05
C GLN A 71 -35.94 4.00 26.53
N TYR A 72 -35.90 5.19 27.14
CA TYR A 72 -34.71 5.74 27.79
C TYR A 72 -34.29 4.95 29.04
N GLU A 73 -35.25 4.49 29.85
CA GLU A 73 -34.97 3.64 31.02
C GLU A 73 -34.51 2.24 30.61
N SER A 74 -35.14 1.62 29.58
CA SER A 74 -34.67 0.35 29.01
C SER A 74 -33.26 0.45 28.43
N GLN A 75 -32.88 1.58 27.84
CA GLN A 75 -31.49 1.84 27.46
C GLN A 75 -30.59 1.89 28.70
N ARG A 76 -30.95 2.67 29.73
CA ARG A 76 -30.17 2.82 30.97
C ARG A 76 -29.82 1.50 31.68
N TYR A 77 -30.72 0.52 31.67
CA TYR A 77 -30.50 -0.80 32.31
C TYR A 77 -29.62 -1.77 31.50
N SER A 78 -29.42 -1.54 30.19
CA SER A 78 -28.49 -2.34 29.35
C SER A 78 -27.02 -1.94 29.57
N TRP A 79 -26.77 -0.69 30.01
CA TRP A 79 -25.43 -0.11 30.11
C TRP A 79 -24.69 -0.38 31.42
N THR A 80 -25.26 -1.12 32.38
CA THR A 80 -24.62 -1.42 33.68
C THR A 80 -23.56 -2.52 33.64
N ALA A 81 -22.98 -2.84 32.48
CA ALA A 81 -21.70 -3.51 32.43
C ALA A 81 -20.61 -2.46 32.70
N VAL A 82 -20.19 -2.32 33.96
CA VAL A 82 -19.11 -1.41 34.39
C VAL A 82 -17.84 -1.75 33.62
N SER A 83 -17.62 -1.06 32.50
CA SER A 83 -16.38 -1.17 31.74
C SER A 83 -15.29 -0.56 32.60
N LYS A 84 -14.31 -1.38 33.01
CA LYS A 84 -13.17 -0.89 33.80
C LYS A 84 -12.47 0.20 32.98
N VAL A 85 -12.38 1.39 33.54
CA VAL A 85 -11.71 2.52 32.90
C VAL A 85 -10.22 2.46 33.24
N VAL A 86 -9.36 2.45 32.23
CA VAL A 86 -7.89 2.53 32.38
C VAL A 86 -7.43 3.79 31.66
N CYS A 87 -6.71 4.67 32.37
CA CYS A 87 -6.22 5.95 31.84
C CYS A 87 -7.30 6.83 31.20
N GLY A 88 -8.55 6.77 31.69
CA GLY A 88 -9.68 7.52 31.15
C GLY A 88 -10.37 6.88 29.93
N TYR A 89 -9.90 5.73 29.45
CA TYR A 89 -10.50 4.99 28.34
C TYR A 89 -11.15 3.67 28.80
N PRO A 90 -12.22 3.21 28.12
CA PRO A 90 -12.73 1.86 28.34
C PRO A 90 -11.64 0.82 28.07
N LEU A 91 -11.45 -0.15 28.98
CA LEU A 91 -10.45 -1.22 28.81
C LEU A 91 -10.67 -2.01 27.50
N SER A 92 -11.90 -2.04 26.99
CA SER A 92 -12.25 -2.63 25.68
C SER A 92 -11.44 -2.04 24.52
N ILE A 93 -11.10 -0.74 24.55
CA ILE A 93 -10.35 -0.08 23.47
C ILE A 93 -8.96 -0.68 23.29
N PHE A 94 -8.29 -1.06 24.38
CA PHE A 94 -6.95 -1.63 24.31
C PHE A 94 -6.90 -2.90 23.46
N PHE A 95 -7.91 -3.77 23.57
CA PHE A 95 -8.00 -4.98 22.75
C PHE A 95 -8.18 -4.68 21.26
N ILE A 96 -8.93 -3.63 20.92
CA ILE A 96 -9.15 -3.20 19.53
C ILE A 96 -7.85 -2.63 18.94
N VAL A 97 -7.13 -1.80 19.71
CA VAL A 97 -5.87 -1.18 19.29
C VAL A 97 -4.77 -2.21 19.06
N VAL A 98 -4.62 -3.17 19.99
CA VAL A 98 -3.63 -4.27 19.83
C VAL A 98 -4.00 -5.16 18.65
N ASN A 99 -5.29 -5.50 18.49
CA ASN A 99 -5.77 -6.24 17.32
C ASN A 99 -5.40 -5.52 16.01
N GLU A 100 -5.63 -4.21 15.92
CA GLU A 100 -5.29 -3.42 14.75
C GLU A 100 -3.78 -3.42 14.48
N PHE A 101 -2.94 -3.22 15.49
CA PHE A 101 -1.49 -3.25 15.33
C PHE A 101 -1.00 -4.61 14.78
N CYS A 102 -1.47 -5.72 15.36
CA CYS A 102 -1.09 -7.07 14.94
C CYS A 102 -1.59 -7.40 13.53
N GLU A 103 -2.82 -7.00 13.18
CA GLU A 103 -3.37 -7.18 11.83
C GLU A 103 -2.55 -6.39 10.80
N ARG A 104 -2.21 -5.14 11.10
CA ARG A 104 -1.44 -4.27 10.20
C ARG A 104 -0.02 -4.77 10.02
N PHE A 105 0.62 -5.23 11.09
CA PHE A 105 1.90 -5.92 11.00
C PHE A 105 1.81 -7.14 10.08
N SER A 106 0.78 -7.98 10.26
CA SER A 106 0.61 -9.19 9.47
C SER A 106 0.41 -8.90 7.98
N TYR A 107 -0.43 -7.90 7.65
CA TYR A 107 -0.74 -7.54 6.27
C TYR A 107 0.48 -6.98 5.54
N TYR A 108 1.10 -5.92 6.09
CA TYR A 108 2.22 -5.23 5.45
C TYR A 108 3.49 -6.09 5.43
N GLY A 109 3.73 -6.89 6.48
CA GLY A 109 4.87 -7.79 6.55
C GLY A 109 4.83 -8.87 5.46
N MET A 110 3.70 -9.54 5.30
CA MET A 110 3.51 -10.52 4.23
C MET A 110 3.64 -9.86 2.85
N ARG A 111 2.98 -8.71 2.65
CA ARG A 111 3.02 -7.95 1.38
C ARG A 111 4.45 -7.56 0.98
N ALA A 112 5.31 -7.19 1.92
CA ALA A 112 6.68 -6.73 1.67
C ALA A 112 7.61 -7.79 1.06
N VAL A 113 7.33 -9.09 1.27
CA VAL A 113 8.15 -10.19 0.74
C VAL A 113 7.43 -11.04 -0.31
N LEU A 114 6.18 -10.68 -0.65
CA LEU A 114 5.31 -11.51 -1.49
C LEU A 114 5.80 -11.63 -2.93
N VAL A 115 6.22 -10.52 -3.57
CA VAL A 115 6.78 -10.56 -4.93
C VAL A 115 8.06 -11.40 -4.98
N LEU A 116 8.88 -11.32 -3.92
CA LEU A 116 10.10 -12.12 -3.80
C LEU A 116 9.79 -13.60 -3.65
N TYR A 117 8.69 -13.95 -2.98
CA TYR A 117 8.25 -15.33 -2.87
C TYR A 117 7.83 -15.86 -4.25
N PHE A 118 7.04 -15.11 -5.01
CA PHE A 118 6.66 -15.51 -6.38
C PHE A 118 7.88 -15.72 -7.29
N LYS A 119 8.83 -14.79 -7.24
CA LYS A 119 10.02 -14.86 -8.08
C LYS A 119 10.98 -15.98 -7.68
N TYR A 120 11.40 -16.02 -6.42
CA TYR A 120 12.51 -16.89 -6.00
C TYR A 120 12.04 -18.26 -5.50
N PHE A 121 10.86 -18.34 -4.89
CA PHE A 121 10.33 -19.61 -4.40
C PHE A 121 9.47 -20.30 -5.47
N LEU A 122 8.45 -19.62 -6.02
CA LEU A 122 7.58 -20.19 -7.05
C LEU A 122 8.19 -20.19 -8.46
N ARG A 123 9.34 -19.51 -8.65
CA ARG A 123 10.08 -19.41 -9.92
C ARG A 123 9.24 -18.81 -11.06
N TRP A 124 8.38 -17.85 -10.74
CA TRP A 124 7.65 -17.08 -11.74
C TRP A 124 8.51 -15.95 -12.30
N ASP A 125 8.21 -15.54 -13.53
CA ASP A 125 8.80 -14.35 -14.12
C ASP A 125 8.34 -13.07 -13.40
N ASN A 126 9.04 -11.95 -13.66
CA ASN A 126 8.75 -10.67 -12.99
C ASN A 126 7.35 -10.15 -13.35
N ASP A 127 6.88 -10.38 -14.57
CA ASP A 127 5.61 -9.82 -15.06
C ASP A 127 4.45 -10.57 -14.39
N LEU A 128 4.46 -11.91 -14.39
CA LEU A 128 3.48 -12.73 -13.70
C LEU A 128 3.46 -12.45 -12.18
N SER A 129 4.63 -12.35 -11.56
CA SER A 129 4.75 -12.03 -10.13
C SER A 129 4.10 -10.67 -9.79
N THR A 130 4.33 -9.67 -10.63
CA THR A 130 3.77 -8.33 -10.50
C THR A 130 2.25 -8.33 -10.71
N SER A 131 1.78 -9.05 -11.73
CA SER A 131 0.35 -9.15 -12.05
C SER A 131 -0.45 -9.84 -10.95
N ILE A 132 0.05 -10.95 -10.38
CA ILE A 132 -0.62 -11.62 -9.26
C ILE A 132 -0.62 -10.74 -8.00
N TYR A 133 0.48 -10.04 -7.73
CA TYR A 133 0.56 -9.10 -6.61
C TYR A 133 -0.49 -7.99 -6.70
N HIS A 134 -0.60 -7.30 -7.84
CA HIS A 134 -1.60 -6.24 -8.01
C HIS A 134 -3.03 -6.77 -8.03
N THR A 135 -3.25 -7.97 -8.58
CA THR A 135 -4.56 -8.63 -8.49
C THR A 135 -4.96 -8.90 -7.05
N PHE A 136 -4.03 -9.41 -6.24
CA PHE A 136 -4.25 -9.62 -4.81
C PHE A 136 -4.57 -8.31 -4.07
N VAL A 137 -3.80 -7.24 -4.31
CA VAL A 137 -4.03 -5.93 -3.70
C VAL A 137 -5.40 -5.38 -4.13
N ALA A 138 -5.74 -5.44 -5.42
CA ALA A 138 -7.04 -5.01 -5.92
C ALA A 138 -8.20 -5.73 -5.21
N LEU A 139 -8.09 -7.05 -5.02
CA LEU A 139 -9.08 -7.84 -4.30
C LEU A 139 -9.18 -7.42 -2.81
N CYS A 140 -8.06 -7.12 -2.14
CA CYS A 140 -8.05 -6.64 -0.75
C CYS A 140 -8.77 -5.29 -0.57
N TYR A 141 -8.80 -4.44 -1.60
CA TYR A 141 -9.47 -3.13 -1.60
C TYR A 141 -10.88 -3.15 -2.22
N LEU A 142 -11.24 -4.22 -2.93
CA LEU A 142 -12.58 -4.44 -3.48
C LEU A 142 -13.54 -5.10 -2.47
N THR A 143 -13.05 -6.12 -1.77
CA THR A 143 -13.81 -6.90 -0.79
C THR A 143 -14.31 -6.14 0.48
N PRO A 144 -13.80 -4.95 0.86
CA PRO A 144 -14.42 -4.11 1.90
C PRO A 144 -15.90 -3.82 1.65
N ILE A 145 -16.33 -3.66 0.39
CA ILE A 145 -17.75 -3.46 0.05
C ILE A 145 -18.59 -4.65 0.54
N LEU A 146 -18.09 -5.87 0.31
CA LEU A 146 -18.76 -7.09 0.75
C LEU A 146 -18.80 -7.19 2.28
N GLY A 147 -17.68 -6.85 2.95
CA GLY A 147 -17.60 -6.84 4.42
C GLY A 147 -18.60 -5.87 5.06
N ALA A 148 -18.70 -4.65 4.52
CA ALA A 148 -19.65 -3.65 4.99
C ALA A 148 -21.10 -4.13 4.82
N ILE A 149 -21.45 -4.67 3.64
CA ILE A 149 -22.81 -5.21 3.39
C ILE A 149 -23.14 -6.34 4.37
N VAL A 150 -22.23 -7.27 4.59
CA VAL A 150 -22.44 -8.40 5.52
C VAL A 150 -22.61 -7.93 6.96
N ALA A 151 -21.80 -6.95 7.39
CA ALA A 151 -21.86 -6.37 8.72
C ALA A 151 -23.18 -5.62 8.97
N ASP A 152 -23.60 -4.77 8.04
CA ASP A 152 -24.77 -3.90 8.24
C ASP A 152 -26.10 -4.66 8.01
N SER A 153 -26.09 -5.69 7.16
CA SER A 153 -27.33 -6.35 6.73
C SER A 153 -27.67 -7.63 7.49
N TRP A 154 -26.66 -8.39 7.94
CA TRP A 154 -26.90 -9.77 8.41
C TRP A 154 -26.25 -10.09 9.75
N LEU A 155 -24.93 -9.88 9.89
CA LEU A 155 -24.18 -10.44 11.01
C LEU A 155 -23.92 -9.43 12.14
N GLY A 156 -23.97 -8.13 11.86
CA GLY A 156 -23.44 -7.10 12.74
C GLY A 156 -21.91 -6.99 12.65
N LYS A 157 -21.36 -5.82 13.02
CA LYS A 157 -19.92 -5.52 12.93
C LYS A 157 -19.06 -6.54 13.71
N PHE A 158 -19.42 -6.82 14.96
CA PHE A 158 -18.66 -7.72 15.84
C PHE A 158 -18.51 -9.14 15.27
N LYS A 159 -19.61 -9.77 14.84
CA LYS A 159 -19.57 -11.15 14.30
C LYS A 159 -18.84 -11.18 12.96
N THR A 160 -19.01 -10.14 12.13
CA THR A 160 -18.31 -10.02 10.85
C THR A 160 -16.80 -9.96 11.04
N ILE A 161 -16.32 -9.16 12.00
CA ILE A 161 -14.90 -9.08 12.34
C ILE A 161 -14.36 -10.46 12.72
N ILE A 162 -15.05 -11.21 13.59
CA ILE A 162 -14.60 -12.54 14.03
C ILE A 162 -14.56 -13.53 12.85
N TYR A 163 -15.66 -13.71 12.13
CA TYR A 163 -15.72 -14.72 11.07
C TYR A 163 -14.71 -14.45 9.96
N LEU A 164 -14.58 -13.19 9.52
CA LEU A 164 -13.62 -12.84 8.48
C LEU A 164 -12.17 -12.85 8.99
N SER A 165 -11.92 -12.57 10.27
CA SER A 165 -10.58 -12.75 10.87
C SER A 165 -10.17 -14.22 10.98
N ILE A 166 -11.11 -15.15 11.19
CA ILE A 166 -10.83 -16.59 11.12
C ILE A 166 -10.43 -16.99 9.70
N VAL A 167 -11.19 -16.55 8.69
CA VAL A 167 -10.87 -16.78 7.27
C VAL A 167 -9.49 -16.21 6.94
N TYR A 168 -9.19 -15.01 7.45
CA TYR A 168 -7.90 -14.37 7.28
C TYR A 168 -6.75 -15.19 7.92
N ALA A 169 -6.90 -15.61 9.17
CA ALA A 169 -5.91 -16.42 9.86
C ALA A 169 -5.64 -17.75 9.11
N ILE A 170 -6.68 -18.42 8.62
CA ILE A 170 -6.54 -19.63 7.79
C ILE A 170 -5.74 -19.32 6.51
N GLY A 171 -6.04 -18.21 5.84
CA GLY A 171 -5.31 -17.77 4.65
C GLY A 171 -3.81 -17.51 4.91
N GLN A 172 -3.48 -16.83 6.02
CA GLN A 172 -2.08 -16.58 6.42
C GLN A 172 -1.35 -17.89 6.79
N VAL A 173 -2.02 -18.82 7.48
CA VAL A 173 -1.45 -20.13 7.78
C VAL A 173 -1.22 -20.93 6.50
N ALA A 174 -2.16 -20.91 5.54
CA ALA A 174 -1.99 -21.54 4.24
C ALA A 174 -0.77 -20.97 3.49
N MET A 175 -0.57 -19.65 3.51
CA MET A 175 0.62 -18.99 2.94
C MET A 175 1.92 -19.40 3.66
N ALA A 176 1.91 -19.53 4.98
CA ALA A 176 3.09 -19.97 5.73
C ALA A 176 3.46 -21.42 5.39
N VAL A 177 2.46 -22.30 5.28
CA VAL A 177 2.65 -23.71 4.92
C VAL A 177 3.08 -23.85 3.46
N SER A 178 2.55 -23.03 2.54
CA SER A 178 2.96 -23.06 1.13
C SER A 178 4.43 -22.70 0.93
N ALA A 179 5.07 -22.04 1.89
CA ALA A 179 6.47 -21.65 1.82
C ALA A 179 7.45 -22.65 2.48
N ILE A 180 6.99 -23.85 2.88
CA ILE A 180 7.85 -24.88 3.48
C ILE A 180 8.33 -25.86 2.39
N HIS A 181 9.58 -25.75 1.97
CA HIS A 181 10.20 -26.64 0.97
C HIS A 181 10.12 -28.13 1.35
N ASP A 182 10.44 -28.44 2.60
CA ASP A 182 10.56 -29.81 3.12
C ASP A 182 9.25 -30.64 3.04
N ILE A 183 8.09 -30.02 2.77
CA ILE A 183 6.81 -30.75 2.62
C ILE A 183 6.78 -31.59 1.35
N THR A 184 7.39 -31.11 0.26
CA THR A 184 7.39 -31.80 -1.04
C THR A 184 8.78 -32.12 -1.55
N ASP A 185 9.85 -31.78 -0.81
CA ASP A 185 11.23 -32.16 -1.11
C ASP A 185 11.52 -33.58 -0.58
N THR A 186 11.16 -34.59 -1.37
CA THR A 186 11.35 -36.01 -1.01
C THR A 186 12.79 -36.47 -1.23
N ASN A 187 13.47 -35.85 -2.21
CA ASN A 187 14.82 -36.20 -2.64
C ASN A 187 15.92 -35.49 -1.81
N ARG A 188 15.55 -34.51 -0.97
CA ARG A 188 16.39 -33.70 -0.09
C ARG A 188 17.44 -32.88 -0.83
N ASP A 189 17.15 -32.48 -2.05
CA ASP A 189 18.03 -31.62 -2.86
C ASP A 189 17.85 -30.12 -2.55
N GLY A 190 16.88 -29.78 -1.70
CA GLY A 190 16.56 -28.42 -1.32
C GLY A 190 15.62 -27.70 -2.28
N THR A 191 15.01 -28.43 -3.21
CA THR A 191 13.98 -27.93 -4.12
C THR A 191 12.70 -28.76 -3.97
N PRO A 192 11.51 -28.15 -4.08
CA PRO A 192 10.27 -28.90 -3.91
C PRO A 192 9.97 -29.72 -5.17
N ASP A 193 9.75 -31.03 -5.01
CA ASP A 193 9.44 -31.93 -6.14
C ASP A 193 8.06 -31.61 -6.77
N ASN A 194 7.12 -31.08 -5.97
CA ASN A 194 5.77 -30.74 -6.41
C ASN A 194 5.47 -29.25 -6.23
N MET A 195 5.87 -28.44 -7.21
CA MET A 195 5.58 -27.00 -7.23
C MET A 195 4.07 -26.69 -7.29
N THR A 196 3.25 -27.55 -7.90
CA THR A 196 1.81 -27.33 -8.03
C THR A 196 1.11 -27.25 -6.67
N PHE A 197 1.54 -28.06 -5.69
CA PHE A 197 1.03 -27.98 -4.32
C PHE A 197 1.26 -26.60 -3.70
N HIS A 198 2.49 -26.09 -3.80
CA HIS A 198 2.88 -24.78 -3.26
C HIS A 198 2.12 -23.64 -3.93
N VAL A 199 1.99 -23.68 -5.26
CA VAL A 199 1.22 -22.70 -6.02
C VAL A 199 -0.25 -22.73 -5.62
N ALA A 200 -0.90 -23.90 -5.60
CA ALA A 200 -2.32 -24.00 -5.29
C ALA A 200 -2.64 -23.50 -3.88
N LEU A 201 -1.84 -23.91 -2.89
CA LEU A 201 -2.02 -23.50 -1.51
C LEU A 201 -1.77 -21.99 -1.32
N ALA A 202 -0.77 -21.42 -2.01
CA ALA A 202 -0.52 -19.99 -1.99
C ALA A 202 -1.69 -19.20 -2.62
N MET A 203 -2.23 -19.64 -3.76
CA MET A 203 -3.36 -18.96 -4.40
C MET A 203 -4.64 -19.01 -3.55
N VAL A 204 -4.91 -20.14 -2.92
CA VAL A 204 -6.01 -20.25 -1.94
C VAL A 204 -5.75 -19.34 -0.74
N GLY A 205 -4.52 -19.33 -0.21
CA GLY A 205 -4.10 -18.47 0.88
C GLY A 205 -4.33 -16.98 0.58
N LEU A 206 -3.85 -16.49 -0.56
CA LEU A 206 -4.02 -15.10 -1.00
C LEU A 206 -5.49 -14.71 -1.17
N PHE A 207 -6.31 -15.60 -1.74
CA PHE A 207 -7.74 -15.35 -1.89
C PHE A 207 -8.45 -15.22 -0.53
N LEU A 208 -8.17 -16.14 0.40
CA LEU A 208 -8.73 -16.10 1.76
C LEU A 208 -8.25 -14.85 2.52
N ILE A 209 -6.97 -14.50 2.39
CA ILE A 209 -6.43 -13.26 2.95
C ILE A 209 -7.17 -12.04 2.40
N ALA A 210 -7.36 -11.96 1.08
CA ALA A 210 -8.03 -10.82 0.46
C ALA A 210 -9.47 -10.66 0.97
N LEU A 211 -10.24 -11.76 1.05
CA LEU A 211 -11.58 -11.75 1.64
C LEU A 211 -11.56 -11.33 3.12
N GLY A 212 -10.60 -11.85 3.88
CA GLY A 212 -10.43 -11.60 5.31
C GLY A 212 -10.10 -10.14 5.60
N THR A 213 -8.93 -9.66 5.17
CA THR A 213 -8.46 -8.29 5.43
C THR A 213 -9.41 -7.24 4.85
N GLY A 214 -9.92 -7.46 3.65
CA GLY A 214 -10.82 -6.51 3.02
C GLY A 214 -12.12 -6.38 3.80
N GLY A 215 -12.75 -7.48 4.19
CA GLY A 215 -14.02 -7.40 4.87
C GLY A 215 -13.96 -6.97 6.35
N ILE A 216 -12.81 -7.10 7.03
CA ILE A 216 -12.64 -6.56 8.40
C ILE A 216 -12.31 -5.05 8.40
N LYS A 217 -11.61 -4.54 7.40
CA LYS A 217 -11.14 -3.13 7.33
C LYS A 217 -12.21 -2.08 7.66
N PRO A 218 -13.39 -2.07 7.00
CA PRO A 218 -14.40 -1.06 7.30
C PRO A 218 -15.08 -1.28 8.66
N CYS A 219 -15.07 -2.52 9.17
CA CYS A 219 -15.79 -2.90 10.37
C CYS A 219 -15.03 -2.53 11.66
N VAL A 220 -13.71 -2.74 11.70
CA VAL A 220 -12.91 -2.59 12.94
C VAL A 220 -12.84 -1.13 13.40
N ALA A 221 -12.56 -0.20 12.49
CA ALA A 221 -12.48 1.22 12.81
C ALA A 221 -13.85 1.77 13.28
N ALA A 222 -14.93 1.38 12.59
CA ALA A 222 -16.29 1.74 12.98
C ALA A 222 -16.67 1.15 14.34
N PHE A 223 -16.36 -0.13 14.57
CA PHE A 223 -16.65 -0.81 15.84
C PHE A 223 -15.90 -0.20 17.03
N GLY A 224 -14.65 0.24 16.82
CA GLY A 224 -13.88 0.97 17.82
C GLY A 224 -14.47 2.34 18.15
N GLY A 225 -14.96 3.07 17.13
CA GLY A 225 -15.67 4.33 17.32
C GLY A 225 -16.98 4.18 18.12
N ASP A 226 -17.71 3.09 17.90
CA ASP A 226 -18.97 2.78 18.58
C ASP A 226 -18.79 2.50 20.09
N GLN A 227 -17.56 2.36 20.60
CA GLN A 227 -17.31 2.12 22.03
C GLN A 227 -17.38 3.38 22.89
N PHE A 228 -17.54 4.56 22.27
CA PHE A 228 -17.61 5.85 22.95
C PHE A 228 -19.03 6.43 22.87
N ASN A 229 -19.48 7.03 23.96
CA ASN A 229 -20.73 7.78 24.00
C ASN A 229 -20.61 9.12 23.25
N GLU A 230 -21.73 9.75 22.91
CA GLU A 230 -21.76 11.06 22.23
C GLU A 230 -21.03 12.15 23.05
N ASN A 231 -21.09 12.09 24.37
CA ASN A 231 -20.42 13.03 25.28
C ASN A 231 -18.88 12.85 25.37
N GLN A 232 -18.31 11.83 24.71
CA GLN A 232 -16.89 11.47 24.79
C GLN A 232 -16.11 11.80 23.51
N GLU A 233 -16.43 12.90 22.82
CA GLU A 233 -15.83 13.26 21.55
C GLU A 233 -14.30 13.40 21.60
N LYS A 234 -13.78 14.03 22.65
CA LYS A 234 -12.32 14.20 22.86
C LYS A 234 -11.60 12.85 22.93
N GLN A 235 -12.18 11.89 23.66
CA GLN A 235 -11.61 10.55 23.81
C GLN A 235 -11.68 9.76 22.49
N ARG A 236 -12.81 9.87 21.77
CA ARG A 236 -12.99 9.26 20.44
C ARG A 236 -11.97 9.80 19.43
N ARG A 237 -11.69 11.11 19.43
CA ARG A 237 -10.66 11.72 18.56
C ARG A 237 -9.26 11.16 18.87
N THR A 238 -8.87 11.12 20.14
CA THR A 238 -7.58 10.54 20.54
C THR A 238 -7.48 9.05 20.20
N PHE A 239 -8.57 8.29 20.32
CA PHE A 239 -8.60 6.89 19.89
C PHE A 239 -8.24 6.75 18.40
N PHE A 240 -8.85 7.55 17.52
CA PHE A 240 -8.51 7.52 16.09
C PHE A 240 -7.05 7.92 15.82
N SER A 241 -6.48 8.85 16.59
CA SER A 241 -5.05 9.18 16.49
C SER A 241 -4.15 8.01 16.90
N VAL A 242 -4.46 7.30 18.00
CA VAL A 242 -3.72 6.11 18.44
C VAL A 242 -3.89 4.95 17.45
N PHE A 243 -5.09 4.79 16.91
CA PHE A 243 -5.40 3.81 15.87
C PHE A 243 -4.54 4.05 14.63
N TYR A 244 -4.44 5.30 14.17
CA TYR A 244 -3.57 5.68 13.05
C TYR A 244 -2.08 5.48 13.36
N LEU A 245 -1.64 5.76 14.59
CA LEU A 245 -0.29 5.45 15.04
C LEU A 245 0.02 3.95 14.97
N CYS A 246 -0.94 3.10 15.35
CA CYS A 246 -0.78 1.64 15.29
C CYS A 246 -0.71 1.12 13.86
N ILE A 247 -1.47 1.68 12.93
CA ILE A 247 -1.39 1.36 11.50
C ILE A 247 0.03 1.63 10.98
N ASN A 248 0.54 2.85 11.22
CA ASN A 248 1.86 3.25 10.75
C ASN A 248 2.98 2.47 11.45
N GLY A 249 2.87 2.28 12.77
CA GLY A 249 3.84 1.51 13.56
C GLY A 249 3.90 0.05 13.12
N GLY A 250 2.75 -0.60 12.91
CA GLY A 250 2.66 -1.98 12.41
C GLY A 250 3.24 -2.11 11.00
N SER A 251 2.91 -1.19 10.10
CA SER A 251 3.46 -1.15 8.74
C SER A 251 4.98 -0.97 8.72
N LEU A 252 5.51 0.00 9.48
CA LEU A 252 6.94 0.28 9.56
C LEU A 252 7.71 -0.92 10.11
N LEU A 253 7.27 -1.45 11.26
CA LEU A 253 7.97 -2.55 11.91
C LEU A 253 7.94 -3.82 11.06
N SER A 254 6.82 -4.13 10.42
CA SER A 254 6.70 -5.32 9.58
C SER A 254 7.52 -5.22 8.29
N THR A 255 7.59 -4.05 7.68
CA THR A 255 8.42 -3.80 6.48
C THR A 255 9.91 -3.94 6.77
N ILE A 256 10.35 -3.74 8.01
CA ILE A 256 11.74 -3.96 8.43
C ILE A 256 11.97 -5.41 8.89
N ILE A 257 11.13 -5.91 9.79
CA ILE A 257 11.34 -7.19 10.48
C ILE A 257 11.12 -8.37 9.51
N THR A 258 10.07 -8.35 8.69
CA THR A 258 9.74 -9.52 7.86
C THR A 258 10.80 -9.83 6.80
N PRO A 259 11.38 -8.84 6.08
CA PRO A 259 12.52 -9.11 5.20
C PRO A 259 13.77 -9.63 5.93
N ILE A 260 14.02 -9.19 7.17
CA ILE A 260 15.12 -9.71 8.00
C ILE A 260 14.88 -11.18 8.36
N LEU A 261 13.64 -11.54 8.69
CA LEU A 261 13.24 -12.93 8.95
C LEU A 261 13.42 -13.80 7.69
N ARG A 262 13.06 -13.29 6.52
CA ARG A 262 13.28 -13.96 5.22
C ARG A 262 14.78 -14.19 4.94
N ALA A 263 15.63 -13.25 5.33
CA ALA A 263 17.06 -13.30 5.05
C ALA A 263 17.80 -14.40 5.81
N GLN A 264 17.22 -14.91 6.90
CA GLN A 264 17.72 -16.06 7.64
C GLN A 264 17.68 -17.33 6.79
N ASP A 265 18.64 -18.21 7.02
CA ASP A 265 18.66 -19.53 6.41
C ASP A 265 17.90 -20.51 7.32
N CYS A 266 16.99 -21.29 6.74
CA CYS A 266 16.18 -22.27 7.44
C CYS A 266 15.86 -23.48 6.53
N GLY A 267 15.44 -24.57 7.18
CA GLY A 267 15.14 -25.85 6.56
C GLY A 267 15.76 -26.98 7.37
N ILE A 268 15.08 -28.13 7.40
CA ILE A 268 15.47 -29.26 8.24
C ILE A 268 16.65 -30.00 7.60
N TYR A 269 16.63 -30.16 6.28
CA TYR A 269 17.63 -30.94 5.52
C TYR A 269 18.54 -30.07 4.65
N SER A 270 18.01 -28.99 4.07
CA SER A 270 18.76 -28.02 3.28
C SER A 270 18.58 -26.60 3.84
N GLN A 271 19.65 -25.82 3.89
CA GLN A 271 19.60 -24.43 4.38
C GLN A 271 19.19 -23.50 3.22
N GLN A 272 17.98 -22.95 3.27
CA GLN A 272 17.41 -22.08 2.25
C GLN A 272 16.85 -20.78 2.85
N LYS A 273 16.54 -19.78 2.01
CA LYS A 273 15.95 -18.52 2.49
C LYS A 273 14.57 -18.74 3.09
N CYS A 274 14.35 -18.18 4.29
CA CYS A 274 13.23 -18.58 5.13
C CYS A 274 11.92 -17.82 4.87
N TYR A 275 11.25 -18.16 3.76
CA TYR A 275 9.91 -17.63 3.48
C TYR A 275 8.85 -18.16 4.46
N SER A 276 8.99 -19.39 4.94
CA SER A 276 8.09 -19.99 5.93
C SER A 276 8.08 -19.20 7.24
N LEU A 277 9.24 -18.72 7.72
CA LEU A 277 9.32 -17.84 8.90
C LEU A 277 8.76 -16.45 8.59
N ALA A 278 9.09 -15.90 7.42
CA ALA A 278 8.63 -14.59 6.98
C ALA A 278 7.10 -14.50 6.86
N PHE A 279 6.40 -15.59 6.49
CA PHE A 279 4.94 -15.66 6.50
C PHE A 279 4.36 -16.21 7.80
N GLY A 280 5.09 -17.09 8.49
CA GLY A 280 4.66 -17.71 9.74
C GLY A 280 4.54 -16.73 10.90
N VAL A 281 5.46 -15.76 11.02
CA VAL A 281 5.37 -14.71 12.06
C VAL A 281 4.12 -13.82 11.87
N PRO A 282 3.86 -13.25 10.67
CA PRO A 282 2.57 -12.63 10.34
C PRO A 282 1.36 -13.52 10.69
N ALA A 283 1.36 -14.79 10.28
CA ALA A 283 0.27 -15.71 10.56
C ALA A 283 0.01 -15.89 12.06
N ALA A 284 1.07 -16.08 12.85
CA ALA A 284 0.97 -16.19 14.31
C ALA A 284 0.43 -14.89 14.93
N LEU A 285 0.90 -13.72 14.48
CA LEU A 285 0.41 -12.43 14.96
C LEU A 285 -1.07 -12.20 14.59
N MET A 286 -1.52 -12.65 13.43
CA MET A 286 -2.94 -12.58 13.05
C MET A 286 -3.82 -13.47 13.96
N VAL A 287 -3.34 -14.67 14.31
CA VAL A 287 -4.03 -15.54 15.29
C VAL A 287 -4.07 -14.87 16.66
N VAL A 288 -2.97 -14.25 17.10
CA VAL A 288 -2.93 -13.48 18.35
C VAL A 288 -3.92 -12.31 18.30
N ALA A 289 -3.99 -11.57 17.20
CA ALA A 289 -4.94 -10.48 17.01
C ALA A 289 -6.38 -10.95 17.23
N LEU A 290 -6.76 -12.06 16.57
CA LEU A 290 -8.07 -12.68 16.72
C LEU A 290 -8.37 -13.09 18.17
N VAL A 291 -7.42 -13.76 18.85
CA VAL A 291 -7.59 -14.18 20.24
C VAL A 291 -7.76 -12.99 21.16
N VAL A 292 -6.92 -11.96 21.02
CA VAL A 292 -7.01 -10.71 21.80
C VAL A 292 -8.37 -10.05 21.59
N PHE A 293 -8.84 -9.97 20.35
CA PHE A 293 -10.14 -9.39 20.04
C PHE A 293 -11.29 -10.18 20.69
N ILE A 294 -11.26 -11.52 20.63
CA ILE A 294 -12.28 -12.39 21.24
C ILE A 294 -12.27 -12.29 22.77
N VAL A 295 -11.10 -12.19 23.41
CA VAL A 295 -10.99 -12.03 24.87
C VAL A 295 -11.69 -10.74 25.33
N GLY A 296 -11.64 -9.68 24.53
CA GLY A 296 -12.37 -8.44 24.80
C GLY A 296 -13.90 -8.53 24.65
N SER A 297 -14.45 -9.63 24.11
CA SER A 297 -15.85 -9.75 23.70
C SER A 297 -16.90 -9.48 24.77
N GLY A 298 -16.58 -9.73 26.05
CA GLY A 298 -17.47 -9.45 27.18
C GLY A 298 -17.56 -7.97 27.56
N MET A 299 -16.64 -7.13 27.04
CA MET A 299 -16.54 -5.70 27.39
C MET A 299 -16.96 -4.76 26.25
N TYR A 300 -17.23 -5.29 25.06
CA TYR A 300 -17.62 -4.46 23.93
C TYR A 300 -19.10 -4.12 23.94
N TYR A 301 -19.39 -2.87 23.60
CA TYR A 301 -20.71 -2.49 23.13
C TYR A 301 -20.94 -3.03 21.72
N LYS A 302 -22.06 -3.75 21.52
CA LYS A 302 -22.40 -4.42 20.26
C LYS A 302 -23.71 -3.85 19.73
N ALA A 303 -23.61 -2.85 18.86
CA ALA A 303 -24.76 -2.25 18.20
C ALA A 303 -25.49 -3.26 17.30
N GLU A 304 -26.80 -3.14 17.23
CA GLU A 304 -27.63 -3.92 16.31
C GLU A 304 -27.42 -3.47 14.85
N PRO A 305 -27.59 -4.37 13.86
CA PRO A 305 -27.39 -4.02 12.44
C PRO A 305 -28.44 -3.01 11.96
N GLN A 306 -28.01 -1.91 11.32
CA GLN A 306 -28.90 -0.81 10.88
C GLN A 306 -29.63 -1.07 9.54
N GLY A 307 -29.69 -2.30 9.05
CA GLY A 307 -30.39 -2.64 7.82
C GLY A 307 -29.62 -2.22 6.56
N ASN A 308 -30.23 -2.40 5.40
CA ASN A 308 -29.51 -2.50 4.13
C ASN A 308 -29.52 -1.21 3.31
N ILE A 309 -29.01 -0.12 3.89
CA ILE A 309 -28.98 1.23 3.28
C ILE A 309 -28.32 1.19 1.90
N MET A 310 -27.25 0.41 1.71
CA MET A 310 -26.57 0.26 0.42
C MET A 310 -27.48 -0.35 -0.66
N LEU A 311 -28.26 -1.39 -0.32
CA LEU A 311 -29.22 -1.96 -1.26
C LEU A 311 -30.33 -0.97 -1.59
N ASP A 312 -30.79 -0.18 -0.63
CA ASP A 312 -31.82 0.83 -0.85
C ASP A 312 -31.32 1.95 -1.76
N VAL A 313 -30.07 2.38 -1.60
CA VAL A 313 -29.40 3.31 -2.51
C VAL A 313 -29.32 2.72 -3.93
N CYS A 314 -28.84 1.49 -4.09
CA CYS A 314 -28.74 0.85 -5.40
C CYS A 314 -30.11 0.67 -6.08
N LYS A 315 -31.15 0.25 -5.33
CA LYS A 315 -32.52 0.11 -5.86
C LYS A 315 -33.13 1.46 -6.21
N CYS A 316 -32.88 2.51 -5.42
CA CYS A 316 -33.34 3.86 -5.71
C CYS A 316 -32.70 4.41 -6.99
N ILE A 317 -31.38 4.27 -7.14
CA ILE A 317 -30.65 4.67 -8.36
C ILE A 317 -31.16 3.92 -9.58
N ASN A 318 -31.27 2.58 -9.50
CA ASN A 318 -31.75 1.75 -10.60
C ASN A 318 -33.19 2.10 -10.99
N PHE A 319 -34.05 2.37 -10.00
CA PHE A 319 -35.41 2.83 -10.24
C PHE A 319 -35.44 4.20 -10.92
N ALA A 320 -34.67 5.19 -10.43
CA ALA A 320 -34.58 6.51 -11.04
C ALA A 320 -34.13 6.44 -12.52
N ILE A 321 -33.11 5.64 -12.81
CA ILE A 321 -32.59 5.44 -14.17
C ILE A 321 -33.64 4.76 -15.05
N ALA A 322 -34.22 3.64 -14.60
CA ALA A 322 -35.24 2.93 -15.36
C ALA A 322 -36.49 3.81 -15.61
N ASN A 323 -36.91 4.59 -14.62
CA ASN A 323 -38.06 5.47 -14.72
C ASN A 323 -37.79 6.64 -15.68
N ARG A 324 -36.58 7.19 -15.66
CA ARG A 324 -36.12 8.20 -16.63
C ARG A 324 -36.13 7.68 -18.07
N PHE A 325 -35.71 6.43 -18.29
CA PHE A 325 -35.73 5.83 -19.63
C PHE A 325 -37.15 5.52 -20.10
N ARG A 326 -38.05 5.07 -19.22
CA ARG A 326 -39.47 4.84 -19.53
C ARG A 326 -40.23 6.13 -19.86
N HIS A 327 -39.92 7.22 -19.18
CA HIS A 327 -40.60 8.51 -19.33
C HIS A 327 -39.84 9.53 -20.21
N ARG A 328 -39.02 9.05 -21.16
CA ARG A 328 -38.21 9.89 -22.05
C ARG A 328 -39.02 10.66 -23.12
N SER A 329 -40.33 10.43 -23.20
CA SER A 329 -41.25 11.11 -24.13
C SER A 329 -41.47 12.59 -23.76
N LYS A 330 -41.77 13.44 -24.75
CA LYS A 330 -42.10 14.86 -24.56
C LYS A 330 -43.36 15.12 -23.71
N GLN A 331 -44.14 14.08 -23.40
CA GLN A 331 -45.36 14.17 -22.58
C GLN A 331 -45.11 14.37 -21.09
N PHE A 332 -43.91 14.08 -20.59
CA PHE A 332 -43.59 14.21 -19.16
C PHE A 332 -42.75 15.47 -18.90
N PRO A 333 -43.09 16.27 -17.87
CA PRO A 333 -42.31 17.46 -17.52
C PRO A 333 -40.88 17.07 -17.11
N LYS A 334 -39.89 17.86 -17.57
CA LYS A 334 -38.49 17.65 -17.20
C LYS A 334 -38.32 17.97 -15.71
N ARG A 335 -37.64 17.08 -14.99
CA ARG A 335 -37.21 17.29 -13.59
C ARG A 335 -35.86 18.03 -13.56
N GLU A 336 -35.59 18.77 -12.48
CA GLU A 336 -34.33 19.53 -12.30
C GLU A 336 -33.11 18.62 -12.20
N HIS A 337 -33.20 17.53 -11.41
CA HIS A 337 -32.15 16.52 -11.32
C HIS A 337 -32.66 15.13 -11.75
N TRP A 338 -31.77 14.31 -12.32
CA TRP A 338 -32.15 12.98 -12.82
C TRP A 338 -32.56 11.99 -11.71
N MET A 339 -32.16 12.24 -10.46
CA MET A 339 -32.57 11.42 -9.31
C MET A 339 -34.03 11.66 -8.90
N ASP A 340 -34.63 12.79 -9.28
CA ASP A 340 -36.01 13.14 -8.89
C ASP A 340 -37.05 12.22 -9.53
N TRP A 341 -36.66 11.41 -10.51
CA TRP A 341 -37.47 10.33 -11.06
C TRP A 341 -37.76 9.19 -10.06
N ALA A 342 -37.10 9.19 -8.89
CA ALA A 342 -37.40 8.27 -7.79
C ALA A 342 -38.43 8.80 -6.78
N GLU A 343 -38.84 10.07 -6.87
CA GLU A 343 -39.74 10.73 -5.91
C GLU A 343 -41.11 10.02 -5.78
N GLU A 344 -41.51 9.26 -6.81
CA GLU A 344 -42.76 8.48 -6.82
C GLU A 344 -42.75 7.30 -5.85
N LYS A 345 -41.57 6.79 -5.48
CA LYS A 345 -41.43 5.54 -4.71
C LYS A 345 -40.56 5.68 -3.46
N TYR A 346 -39.62 6.61 -3.45
CA TYR A 346 -38.64 6.76 -2.37
C TYR A 346 -38.77 8.13 -1.70
N ASP A 347 -38.40 8.17 -0.42
CA ASP A 347 -38.45 9.38 0.38
C ASP A 347 -37.51 10.48 -0.17
N LYS A 348 -37.96 11.73 -0.08
CA LYS A 348 -37.23 12.91 -0.55
C LYS A 348 -35.91 13.09 0.17
N LEU A 349 -35.86 12.73 1.46
CA LEU A 349 -34.63 12.74 2.25
C LEU A 349 -33.59 11.77 1.67
N LEU A 350 -33.99 10.52 1.39
CA LEU A 350 -33.11 9.51 0.80
C LEU A 350 -32.59 9.96 -0.58
N ILE A 351 -33.47 10.51 -1.42
CA ILE A 351 -33.10 11.06 -2.74
C ILE A 351 -32.07 12.19 -2.59
N ALA A 352 -32.26 13.10 -1.64
CA ALA A 352 -31.32 14.19 -1.36
C ALA A 352 -29.95 13.65 -0.88
N GLN A 353 -29.96 12.66 0.02
CA GLN A 353 -28.75 11.99 0.50
C GLN A 353 -27.98 11.31 -0.64
N ILE A 354 -28.66 10.61 -1.55
CA ILE A 354 -28.02 9.99 -2.72
C ILE A 354 -27.43 11.06 -3.65
N LYS A 355 -28.10 12.21 -3.85
CA LYS A 355 -27.54 13.32 -4.64
C LYS A 355 -26.23 13.85 -4.03
N MET A 356 -26.14 13.95 -2.70
CA MET A 356 -24.91 14.35 -2.00
C MET A 356 -23.79 13.34 -2.24
N VAL A 357 -24.06 12.04 -2.01
CA VAL A 357 -23.09 10.97 -2.23
C VAL A 357 -22.58 10.95 -3.67
N LEU A 358 -23.46 11.08 -4.66
CA LEU A 358 -23.06 11.09 -6.07
C LEU A 358 -22.18 12.27 -6.46
N LYS A 359 -22.37 13.45 -5.84
CA LYS A 359 -21.47 14.60 -6.05
C LYS A 359 -20.06 14.30 -5.55
N VAL A 360 -19.93 13.64 -4.40
CA VAL A 360 -18.62 13.25 -3.86
C VAL A 360 -18.00 12.13 -4.69
N LEU A 361 -18.77 11.11 -5.08
CA LEU A 361 -18.28 10.03 -5.95
C LEU A 361 -17.85 10.53 -7.33
N PHE A 362 -18.46 11.61 -7.84
CA PHE A 362 -18.00 12.26 -9.06
C PHE A 362 -16.58 12.83 -8.89
N LEU A 363 -16.28 13.42 -7.73
CA LEU A 363 -14.93 13.90 -7.40
C LEU A 363 -13.92 12.74 -7.25
N TYR A 364 -14.38 11.51 -7.05
CA TYR A 364 -13.52 10.35 -6.94
C TYR A 364 -13.01 9.81 -8.28
N ILE A 365 -13.63 10.17 -9.40
CA ILE A 365 -13.29 9.66 -10.74
C ILE A 365 -11.78 9.77 -11.07
N PRO A 366 -11.08 10.85 -10.71
CA PRO A 366 -9.63 10.97 -10.99
C PRO A 366 -8.74 10.21 -9.99
N LEU A 367 -9.23 9.83 -8.80
CA LEU A 367 -8.42 9.23 -7.73
C LEU A 367 -7.77 7.89 -8.09
N PRO A 368 -8.39 6.96 -8.87
CA PRO A 368 -7.75 5.71 -9.26
C PRO A 368 -6.37 5.90 -9.86
N MET A 369 -6.14 6.97 -10.62
CA MET A 369 -4.84 7.24 -11.23
C MET A 369 -3.74 7.59 -10.22
N PHE A 370 -4.10 8.25 -9.11
CA PHE A 370 -3.17 8.46 -8.00
C PHE A 370 -2.73 7.11 -7.41
N TRP A 371 -3.69 6.20 -7.20
CA TRP A 371 -3.42 4.87 -6.64
C TRP A 371 -2.61 3.98 -7.59
N THR A 372 -2.84 4.08 -8.91
CA THR A 372 -2.04 3.39 -9.94
C THR A 372 -0.55 3.65 -9.75
N LEU A 373 -0.14 4.90 -9.54
CA LEU A 373 1.26 5.28 -9.30
C LEU A 373 1.72 4.97 -7.89
N PHE A 374 0.85 5.18 -6.90
CA PHE A 374 1.21 4.96 -5.52
C PHE A 374 1.52 3.48 -5.26
N ASP A 375 0.68 2.56 -5.72
CA ASP A 375 0.86 1.14 -5.43
C ASP A 375 1.97 0.46 -6.26
N GLN A 376 2.49 1.11 -7.31
CA GLN A 376 3.71 0.66 -8.01
C GLN A 376 4.95 0.65 -7.10
N LYS A 377 4.93 1.42 -6.00
CA LYS A 377 6.04 1.48 -5.03
C LYS A 377 6.20 0.17 -4.26
N GLY A 378 5.13 -0.61 -4.12
CA GLY A 378 5.17 -1.91 -3.45
C GLY A 378 6.03 -2.96 -4.16
N LEU A 379 6.42 -2.72 -5.41
CA LEU A 379 7.37 -3.54 -6.17
C LEU A 379 8.84 -3.16 -5.93
N LEU A 380 9.08 -2.00 -5.32
CA LEU A 380 10.40 -1.45 -5.10
C LEU A 380 11.03 -2.12 -3.88
N VAL A 381 11.34 -3.41 -4.02
CA VAL A 381 12.03 -4.15 -2.98
C VAL A 381 13.41 -3.52 -2.76
N ILE A 382 13.70 -3.26 -1.49
CA ILE A 382 15.01 -2.88 -0.98
C ILE A 382 15.94 -4.09 -1.16
N GLN A 383 16.49 -4.22 -2.35
CA GLN A 383 17.39 -5.31 -2.73
C GLN A 383 18.66 -4.72 -3.36
N PRO A 384 19.85 -4.95 -2.77
CA PRO A 384 21.09 -4.33 -3.23
C PRO A 384 21.51 -4.79 -4.64
N ASP A 385 20.93 -5.87 -5.16
CA ASP A 385 21.17 -6.42 -6.51
C ASP A 385 20.43 -5.67 -7.63
N GLN A 386 19.28 -5.04 -7.34
CA GLN A 386 18.43 -4.38 -8.34
C GLN A 386 18.46 -2.85 -8.27
N MET A 387 19.45 -2.27 -7.58
CA MET A 387 19.58 -0.83 -7.48
C MET A 387 19.92 -0.16 -8.82
N GLN A 388 18.87 0.21 -9.55
CA GLN A 388 18.94 1.05 -10.73
C GLN A 388 18.70 2.51 -10.33
N LEU A 389 19.72 3.34 -10.54
CA LEU A 389 19.66 4.76 -10.26
C LEU A 389 18.63 5.48 -11.18
N GLY A 390 18.27 4.89 -12.34
CA GLY A 390 17.24 5.39 -13.29
C GLY A 390 15.80 5.39 -12.77
N MET A 391 15.41 4.37 -12.00
CA MET A 391 14.06 4.26 -11.40
C MET A 391 13.80 5.33 -10.33
N MET A 392 14.89 5.83 -9.75
CA MET A 392 14.89 6.63 -8.54
C MET A 392 14.68 8.13 -8.81
N TYR A 393 15.13 8.63 -9.98
CA TYR A 393 15.02 10.04 -10.36
C TYR A 393 13.72 10.39 -11.09
N CYS A 394 13.15 9.50 -11.90
CA CYS A 394 11.88 9.76 -12.60
C CYS A 394 10.76 10.08 -11.59
N THR A 395 10.60 9.23 -10.57
CA THR A 395 9.61 9.47 -9.51
C THR A 395 9.95 10.68 -8.64
N LEU A 396 11.23 11.03 -8.44
CA LEU A 396 11.58 12.19 -7.62
C LEU A 396 11.19 13.51 -8.31
N TYR A 397 11.39 13.59 -9.62
CA TYR A 397 11.03 14.74 -10.44
C TYR A 397 9.52 14.99 -10.45
N GLU A 398 8.73 13.93 -10.56
CA GLU A 398 7.26 13.97 -10.52
C GLU A 398 6.71 14.47 -9.18
N GLN A 399 7.34 14.04 -8.08
CA GLN A 399 6.86 14.33 -6.73
C GLN A 399 7.27 15.73 -6.27
N ILE A 400 8.49 16.19 -6.61
CA ILE A 400 8.92 17.57 -6.37
C ILE A 400 8.02 18.55 -7.16
N LEU A 401 7.58 18.19 -8.37
CA LEU A 401 6.66 19.01 -9.16
C LEU A 401 5.25 19.05 -8.56
N THR A 402 4.76 17.91 -8.06
CA THR A 402 3.44 17.83 -7.38
C THR A 402 3.43 18.64 -6.08
N VAL A 403 4.49 18.55 -5.28
CA VAL A 403 4.65 19.35 -4.05
C VAL A 403 4.77 20.84 -4.38
N LYS A 404 5.54 21.22 -5.41
CA LYS A 404 5.60 22.62 -5.89
C LYS A 404 4.26 23.15 -6.37
N LEU A 405 3.45 22.33 -7.05
CA LEU A 405 2.11 22.73 -7.51
C LEU A 405 1.11 22.87 -6.34
N MET A 406 1.23 22.04 -5.29
CA MET A 406 0.43 22.19 -4.07
C MET A 406 0.78 23.46 -3.28
N PHE A 407 2.05 23.90 -3.31
CA PHE A 407 2.50 25.14 -2.66
C PHE A 407 2.21 26.42 -3.46
N LEU A 408 1.65 26.35 -4.68
CA LEU A 408 1.20 27.54 -5.42
C LEU A 408 -0.08 28.17 -4.84
N LYS A 409 -0.57 27.71 -3.70
CA LYS A 409 -1.75 28.27 -3.02
C LYS A 409 -1.51 29.65 -2.36
N ASP A 410 -0.26 30.11 -2.29
CA ASP A 410 0.10 31.44 -1.75
C ASP A 410 0.21 32.56 -2.80
N CYS A 411 -0.07 32.28 -4.08
CA CYS A 411 -0.17 33.34 -5.09
C CYS A 411 -1.62 33.76 -5.29
N GLN A 412 -2.09 34.73 -4.50
CA GLN A 412 -3.32 35.48 -4.82
C GLN A 412 -3.12 36.22 -6.16
N PRO A 413 -4.00 36.03 -7.16
CA PRO A 413 -3.95 36.82 -8.37
C PRO A 413 -4.61 38.19 -8.12
N HIS A 414 -3.83 39.26 -8.21
CA HIS A 414 -4.37 40.61 -8.36
C HIS A 414 -5.17 40.70 -9.67
N PRO A 415 -6.34 41.35 -9.68
CA PRO A 415 -7.14 41.52 -10.89
C PRO A 415 -6.61 42.72 -11.66
N ASP A 416 -5.84 42.48 -12.73
CA ASP A 416 -5.56 43.52 -13.74
C ASP A 416 -5.92 43.00 -15.14
N PRO A 417 -6.79 43.68 -15.91
CA PRO A 417 -7.29 43.20 -17.17
C PRO A 417 -6.41 43.73 -18.31
N ASN A 418 -5.32 43.02 -18.64
CA ASN A 418 -4.63 43.21 -19.92
C ASN A 418 -4.16 41.87 -20.52
N PRO A 419 -4.70 41.46 -21.68
CA PRO A 419 -4.34 40.21 -22.34
C PRO A 419 -3.05 40.41 -23.15
N GLY A 420 -1.89 40.36 -22.49
CA GLY A 420 -0.64 40.51 -23.23
C GLY A 420 0.62 40.65 -22.39
N ALA A 421 0.92 39.69 -21.53
CA ALA A 421 2.29 39.37 -21.08
C ALA A 421 2.28 38.24 -20.04
N TYR A 422 2.09 36.99 -20.49
CA TYR A 422 2.48 35.81 -19.70
C TYR A 422 3.33 34.90 -20.59
N HIS A 423 4.56 35.34 -20.85
CA HIS A 423 5.66 34.44 -21.19
C HIS A 423 6.60 34.41 -19.98
N GLY A 424 6.12 33.79 -18.91
CA GLY A 424 7.00 33.23 -17.89
C GLY A 424 7.61 31.98 -18.48
N GLN A 425 8.79 32.11 -19.10
CA GLN A 425 9.65 30.97 -19.40
C GLN A 425 9.93 30.25 -18.07
N CYS A 426 9.18 29.17 -17.81
CA CYS A 426 9.67 28.12 -16.94
C CYS A 426 10.86 27.50 -17.66
N ASN A 427 12.06 28.04 -17.39
CA ASN A 427 13.29 27.34 -17.68
C ASN A 427 13.28 26.05 -16.85
N LEU A 428 12.75 24.99 -17.45
CA LEU A 428 13.05 23.63 -17.07
C LEU A 428 14.58 23.50 -17.16
N PRO A 429 15.27 23.10 -16.08
CA PRO A 429 16.69 22.82 -16.20
C PRO A 429 16.88 21.74 -17.28
N PRO A 430 17.91 21.86 -18.12
CA PRO A 430 18.21 20.88 -19.16
C PRO A 430 18.81 19.63 -18.50
N ASP A 431 17.99 18.87 -17.78
CA ASP A 431 18.39 17.63 -17.11
C ASP A 431 18.54 16.47 -18.11
N GLN A 432 18.40 16.73 -19.41
CA GLN A 432 18.54 15.74 -20.46
C GLN A 432 19.99 15.24 -20.66
N LYS A 433 20.98 15.89 -20.03
CA LYS A 433 22.39 15.45 -20.05
C LYS A 433 22.80 14.53 -18.88
N MET A 434 21.99 14.37 -17.84
CA MET A 434 22.35 13.54 -16.66
C MET A 434 21.85 12.08 -16.76
N TRP A 435 21.10 11.74 -17.81
CA TRP A 435 20.58 10.39 -18.05
C TRP A 435 21.61 9.34 -18.47
N PRO A 436 22.65 9.63 -19.29
CA PRO A 436 23.50 8.58 -19.85
C PRO A 436 24.46 7.91 -18.84
N GLU A 437 24.82 8.60 -17.76
CA GLU A 437 25.77 8.06 -16.77
C GLU A 437 25.13 7.10 -15.76
N LEU A 438 23.82 7.22 -15.55
CA LEU A 438 23.03 6.47 -14.58
C LEU A 438 22.87 4.97 -14.94
N TYR A 439 22.99 4.62 -16.23
CA TYR A 439 22.81 3.27 -16.77
C TYR A 439 24.13 2.50 -16.98
N LYS A 440 25.29 3.11 -16.71
CA LYS A 440 26.61 2.50 -17.00
C LYS A 440 26.93 1.26 -16.15
N THR A 441 26.13 0.92 -15.14
CA THR A 441 26.35 -0.22 -14.22
C THR A 441 25.69 -1.53 -14.68
N LEU A 442 24.75 -1.48 -15.62
CA LEU A 442 24.08 -2.66 -16.19
C LEU A 442 24.41 -2.75 -17.68
N PRO A 443 25.03 -3.85 -18.15
CA PRO A 443 25.23 -4.07 -19.57
C PRO A 443 23.88 -4.19 -20.28
N THR A 444 23.82 -3.75 -21.53
CA THR A 444 22.63 -3.94 -22.36
C THR A 444 22.53 -5.41 -22.74
N PHE A 445 21.56 -6.13 -22.19
CA PHE A 445 21.32 -7.54 -22.50
C PHE A 445 20.63 -7.72 -23.87
N PRO A 446 20.80 -8.88 -24.54
CA PRO A 446 20.18 -9.15 -25.83
C PRO A 446 18.65 -9.17 -25.74
N SER A 447 17.98 -8.64 -26.77
CA SER A 447 16.52 -8.75 -26.94
C SER A 447 16.09 -10.15 -27.41
N SER A 448 14.78 -10.42 -27.48
CA SER A 448 14.24 -11.76 -27.77
C SER A 448 14.68 -12.38 -29.11
N SER A 449 15.13 -11.57 -30.08
CA SER A 449 15.61 -12.02 -31.40
C SER A 449 17.12 -11.81 -31.59
N GLN A 450 17.83 -11.37 -30.56
CA GLN A 450 19.25 -11.03 -30.62
C GLN A 450 20.07 -11.98 -29.74
N SER A 451 21.35 -12.09 -30.08
CA SER A 451 22.37 -12.75 -29.29
C SER A 451 23.58 -11.84 -29.18
N GLN A 452 24.44 -12.07 -28.20
CA GLN A 452 25.65 -11.29 -28.01
C GLN A 452 26.88 -12.16 -27.92
N VAL A 453 27.97 -11.72 -28.55
CA VAL A 453 29.24 -12.43 -28.56
C VAL A 453 30.37 -11.53 -28.09
N LYS A 454 31.18 -12.01 -27.15
CA LYS A 454 32.47 -11.44 -26.78
C LYS A 454 33.59 -12.31 -27.34
N LEU A 455 34.71 -11.70 -27.71
CA LEU A 455 35.82 -12.44 -28.30
C LEU A 455 36.99 -12.52 -27.31
N LEU A 456 37.61 -13.69 -27.18
CA LEU A 456 38.84 -13.86 -26.40
C LEU A 456 39.92 -14.55 -27.25
N ASN A 457 41.03 -13.85 -27.48
CA ASN A 457 42.22 -14.43 -28.10
C ASN A 457 43.06 -15.14 -27.03
N MET A 458 43.01 -16.47 -27.02
CA MET A 458 43.82 -17.32 -26.13
C MET A 458 45.19 -17.64 -26.72
N GLY A 459 45.42 -17.31 -27.99
CA GLY A 459 46.66 -17.57 -28.69
C GLY A 459 47.80 -16.62 -28.31
N SER A 460 49.01 -16.97 -28.73
CA SER A 460 50.22 -16.19 -28.51
C SER A 460 50.47 -15.11 -29.58
N ASN A 461 49.67 -15.09 -30.65
CA ASN A 461 49.81 -14.15 -31.76
C ASN A 461 48.57 -13.22 -31.85
N PRO A 462 48.74 -11.98 -32.35
CA PRO A 462 47.60 -11.12 -32.65
C PRO A 462 46.65 -11.78 -33.66
N LEU A 463 45.35 -11.62 -33.44
CA LEU A 463 44.31 -12.23 -34.25
C LEU A 463 43.30 -11.19 -34.73
N THR A 464 43.00 -11.20 -36.03
CA THR A 464 41.95 -10.36 -36.60
C THR A 464 40.67 -11.17 -36.79
N VAL A 465 39.56 -10.68 -36.23
CA VAL A 465 38.24 -11.30 -36.34
C VAL A 465 37.26 -10.32 -36.97
N THR A 466 36.59 -10.73 -38.04
CA THR A 466 35.55 -9.95 -38.72
C THR A 466 34.18 -10.55 -38.42
N LEU A 467 33.30 -9.69 -37.90
CA LEU A 467 31.92 -10.01 -37.52
C LEU A 467 30.95 -9.37 -38.53
N PRO A 468 29.79 -9.98 -38.81
CA PRO A 468 28.79 -9.37 -39.68
C PRO A 468 28.29 -8.03 -39.12
N GLY A 469 28.38 -6.96 -39.92
CA GLY A 469 27.94 -5.63 -39.53
C GLY A 469 28.92 -4.84 -38.64
N TYR A 470 30.11 -5.37 -38.36
CA TYR A 470 31.15 -4.67 -37.58
C TYR A 470 32.49 -4.61 -38.33
N GLU A 471 33.31 -3.61 -38.02
CA GLU A 471 34.68 -3.52 -38.51
C GLU A 471 35.56 -4.64 -37.94
N ALA A 472 36.61 -5.01 -38.68
CA ALA A 472 37.54 -6.07 -38.30
C ALA A 472 38.23 -5.74 -36.96
N GLN A 473 38.06 -6.62 -35.97
CA GLN A 473 38.58 -6.47 -34.62
C GLN A 473 39.94 -7.14 -34.52
N THR A 474 40.99 -6.39 -34.18
CA THR A 474 42.33 -6.95 -33.93
C THR A 474 42.54 -7.13 -32.44
N LEU A 475 42.67 -8.38 -32.00
CA LEU A 475 42.86 -8.78 -30.61
C LEU A 475 44.31 -9.17 -30.37
N SER A 476 44.98 -8.48 -29.43
CA SER A 476 46.33 -8.87 -29.00
C SER A 476 46.34 -10.23 -28.31
N PRO A 477 47.51 -10.87 -28.17
CA PRO A 477 47.64 -12.13 -27.42
C PRO A 477 47.07 -11.99 -26.00
N ALA A 478 46.36 -13.01 -25.54
CA ALA A 478 45.75 -13.07 -24.22
C ALA A 478 44.77 -11.92 -23.87
N GLN A 479 44.18 -11.25 -24.86
CA GLN A 479 43.23 -10.16 -24.65
C GLN A 479 41.83 -10.49 -25.20
N ALA A 480 40.83 -9.95 -24.52
CA ALA A 480 39.44 -9.99 -24.96
C ALA A 480 39.02 -8.68 -25.63
N SER A 481 37.93 -8.73 -26.41
CA SER A 481 37.23 -7.51 -26.82
C SER A 481 36.67 -6.77 -25.60
N GLY A 482 36.56 -5.45 -25.69
CA GLY A 482 36.04 -4.62 -24.59
C GLY A 482 34.59 -4.96 -24.26
N ASP A 483 33.68 -4.63 -25.18
CA ASP A 483 32.25 -4.87 -25.04
C ASP A 483 31.79 -6.13 -25.81
N PHE A 484 30.55 -6.55 -25.53
CA PHE A 484 29.87 -7.61 -26.28
C PHE A 484 29.31 -7.05 -27.60
N PHE A 485 29.51 -7.77 -28.70
CA PHE A 485 28.93 -7.46 -29.99
C PHE A 485 27.52 -8.03 -30.09
N THR A 486 26.54 -7.25 -30.55
CA THR A 486 25.14 -7.68 -30.64
C THR A 486 24.82 -8.08 -32.08
N LEU A 487 24.30 -9.28 -32.25
CA LEU A 487 24.02 -9.90 -33.56
C LEU A 487 22.58 -10.41 -33.57
N GLU A 488 22.00 -10.55 -34.76
CA GLU A 488 20.75 -11.31 -34.90
C GLU A 488 21.03 -12.79 -34.62
N ALA A 489 20.15 -13.42 -33.85
CA ALA A 489 20.29 -14.82 -33.50
C ALA A 489 20.02 -15.73 -34.72
N GLY A 490 20.70 -16.87 -34.76
CA GLY A 490 20.74 -17.76 -35.93
C GLY A 490 22.16 -18.15 -36.34
N ASN A 491 22.32 -18.59 -37.59
CA ASN A 491 23.62 -18.99 -38.13
C ASN A 491 24.38 -17.76 -38.64
N VAL A 492 25.46 -17.42 -37.95
CA VAL A 492 26.28 -16.25 -38.24
C VAL A 492 27.67 -16.70 -38.70
N THR A 493 28.17 -16.10 -39.77
CA THR A 493 29.48 -16.37 -40.36
C THR A 493 30.54 -15.42 -39.79
N PHE A 494 31.55 -15.98 -39.13
CA PHE A 494 32.68 -15.27 -38.57
C PHE A 494 33.91 -15.51 -39.46
N THR A 495 34.71 -14.48 -39.72
CA THR A 495 36.02 -14.66 -40.34
C THR A 495 37.09 -14.49 -39.28
N ILE A 496 37.80 -15.57 -38.94
CA ILE A 496 38.85 -15.59 -37.91
C ILE A 496 40.19 -15.77 -38.62
N GLY A 497 41.00 -14.72 -38.68
CA GLY A 497 42.19 -14.66 -39.52
C GLY A 497 41.81 -14.83 -41.00
N SER A 498 42.23 -15.94 -41.61
CA SER A 498 41.89 -16.32 -42.98
C SER A 498 40.81 -17.41 -43.09
N THR A 499 40.29 -17.90 -41.96
CA THR A 499 39.35 -19.03 -41.92
C THR A 499 37.93 -18.54 -41.68
N LEU A 500 36.97 -19.08 -42.45
CA LEU A 500 35.56 -18.77 -42.33
C LEU A 500 34.87 -19.84 -41.48
N GLN A 501 34.12 -19.43 -40.46
CA GLN A 501 33.46 -20.32 -39.51
C GLN A 501 31.99 -19.95 -39.32
N ASN A 502 31.13 -20.96 -39.24
CA ASN A 502 29.70 -20.79 -39.01
C ASN A 502 29.41 -21.12 -37.56
N ILE A 503 28.84 -20.16 -36.83
CA ILE A 503 28.45 -20.32 -35.42
C ILE A 503 26.95 -20.12 -35.33
N THR A 504 26.27 -21.05 -34.66
CA THR A 504 24.86 -20.92 -34.32
C THR A 504 24.73 -20.20 -32.99
N LEU A 505 24.02 -19.08 -32.99
CA LEU A 505 23.77 -18.27 -31.80
C LEU A 505 22.30 -18.39 -31.40
N ASP A 506 22.06 -18.81 -30.16
CA ASP A 506 20.71 -18.95 -29.62
C ASP A 506 20.11 -17.59 -29.24
N ASN A 507 18.78 -17.51 -29.33
CA ASN A 507 18.01 -16.32 -28.97
C ASN A 507 18.20 -15.96 -27.49
N LYS A 508 18.39 -14.67 -27.19
CA LYS A 508 18.48 -14.12 -25.83
C LYS A 508 19.68 -14.65 -25.03
N GLN A 509 20.71 -15.19 -25.69
CA GLN A 509 21.93 -15.70 -25.05
C GLN A 509 23.12 -14.75 -25.22
N ARG A 510 24.07 -14.85 -24.29
CA ARG A 510 25.37 -14.20 -24.37
C ARG A 510 26.43 -15.28 -24.42
N HIS A 511 27.37 -15.17 -25.33
CA HIS A 511 28.47 -16.10 -25.47
C HIS A 511 29.81 -15.37 -25.50
N THR A 512 30.84 -16.05 -25.05
CA THR A 512 32.23 -15.66 -25.25
C THR A 512 32.89 -16.70 -26.15
N LEU A 513 33.37 -16.26 -27.31
CA LEU A 513 34.10 -17.10 -28.25
C LEU A 513 35.56 -17.19 -27.81
N LEU A 514 35.95 -18.40 -27.42
CA LEU A 514 37.31 -18.75 -27.01
C LEU A 514 38.08 -19.20 -28.25
N ILE A 515 39.15 -18.47 -28.61
CA ILE A 515 39.94 -18.76 -29.82
C ILE A 515 41.38 -19.14 -29.42
N PRO A 516 41.72 -20.45 -29.41
CA PRO A 516 43.08 -20.93 -29.19
C PRO A 516 44.04 -20.55 -30.33
N SER A 517 45.34 -20.84 -30.16
CA SER A 517 46.34 -20.69 -31.23
C SER A 517 46.00 -21.49 -32.48
N ASP A 518 45.37 -22.66 -32.33
CA ASP A 518 44.74 -23.39 -33.43
C ASP A 518 43.30 -22.88 -33.61
N VAL A 519 43.10 -22.10 -34.66
CA VAL A 519 41.83 -21.45 -34.98
C VAL A 519 40.71 -22.46 -35.23
N ASN A 520 41.03 -23.72 -35.56
CA ASN A 520 40.02 -24.76 -35.79
C ASN A 520 39.45 -25.38 -34.50
N GLN A 521 40.05 -25.13 -33.33
CA GLN A 521 39.63 -25.68 -32.03
C GLN A 521 38.89 -24.67 -31.14
N TRP A 522 38.24 -23.67 -31.75
CA TRP A 522 37.45 -22.68 -31.03
C TRP A 522 36.34 -23.32 -30.18
N LYS A 523 35.96 -22.63 -29.09
CA LYS A 523 34.85 -23.04 -28.22
C LYS A 523 33.93 -21.88 -27.93
N LEU A 524 32.63 -22.16 -27.88
CA LEU A 524 31.62 -21.21 -27.43
C LEU A 524 31.38 -21.41 -25.93
N MET A 525 31.57 -20.36 -25.14
CA MET A 525 31.35 -20.36 -23.70
C MET A 525 30.13 -19.51 -23.37
N ASP A 526 29.16 -20.06 -22.65
CA ASP A 526 27.97 -19.29 -22.24
C ASP A 526 28.31 -18.26 -21.15
N SER A 527 27.81 -17.04 -21.32
CA SER A 527 27.97 -15.91 -20.43
C SER A 527 26.64 -15.54 -19.77
N LEU A 528 26.71 -14.89 -18.61
CA LEU A 528 25.51 -14.51 -17.87
C LEU A 528 24.61 -13.54 -18.65
N THR A 529 23.33 -13.89 -18.78
CA THR A 529 22.28 -13.07 -19.38
C THR A 529 21.58 -12.15 -18.38
N GLU A 530 21.90 -12.26 -17.10
CA GLU A 530 21.34 -11.46 -16.00
C GLU A 530 22.41 -11.15 -14.96
N LYS A 531 22.17 -10.12 -14.14
CA LYS A 531 23.08 -9.74 -13.06
C LYS A 531 23.02 -10.78 -11.93
N PRO A 532 24.16 -11.17 -11.32
CA PRO A 532 24.14 -12.13 -10.22
C PRO A 532 23.27 -11.68 -9.04
N GLU A 533 22.52 -12.64 -8.49
CA GLU A 533 21.52 -12.37 -7.47
C GLU A 533 22.12 -12.09 -6.09
N GLN A 534 21.35 -11.40 -5.24
CA GLN A 534 21.69 -11.11 -3.83
C GLN A 534 22.97 -10.28 -3.65
N GLY A 535 23.44 -9.61 -4.70
CA GLY A 535 24.68 -8.84 -4.68
C GLY A 535 25.94 -9.71 -4.67
N ASN A 536 25.81 -11.02 -4.91
CA ASN A 536 26.95 -11.91 -5.09
C ASN A 536 27.71 -11.56 -6.38
N ASN A 537 28.92 -12.06 -6.50
CA ASN A 537 29.77 -11.89 -7.65
C ASN A 537 29.96 -13.24 -8.32
N ALA A 538 29.64 -13.33 -9.61
CA ALA A 538 29.82 -14.55 -10.38
C ALA A 538 31.22 -14.59 -10.99
N ILE A 539 31.95 -15.66 -10.72
CA ILE A 539 33.34 -15.79 -11.12
C ILE A 539 33.56 -17.10 -11.85
N ARG A 540 34.32 -17.04 -12.95
CA ARG A 540 34.71 -18.19 -13.75
C ARG A 540 36.16 -18.08 -14.17
N PHE A 541 36.82 -19.21 -14.36
CA PHE A 541 38.19 -19.29 -14.85
C PHE A 541 38.24 -19.97 -16.22
N VAL A 542 39.14 -19.51 -17.09
CA VAL A 542 39.43 -20.09 -18.41
C VAL A 542 40.90 -20.47 -18.43
N ASN A 543 41.18 -21.75 -18.67
CA ASN A 543 42.52 -22.30 -18.72
C ASN A 543 43.05 -22.30 -20.17
N GLY A 544 44.03 -21.44 -20.45
CA GLY A 544 44.76 -21.41 -21.73
C GLY A 544 46.07 -22.20 -21.74
N MET A 545 46.44 -22.84 -20.64
CA MET A 545 47.63 -23.68 -20.55
C MET A 545 47.40 -25.06 -21.17
N SER A 546 48.49 -25.78 -21.45
CA SER A 546 48.47 -27.17 -21.92
C SER A 546 48.30 -28.19 -20.79
N THR A 547 48.43 -27.77 -19.53
CA THR A 547 48.23 -28.58 -18.33
C THR A 547 46.90 -28.24 -17.66
N ALA A 548 46.31 -29.21 -16.96
CA ALA A 548 45.11 -28.98 -16.17
C ALA A 548 45.46 -28.16 -14.91
N LEU A 549 44.58 -27.23 -14.54
CA LEU A 549 44.79 -26.33 -13.40
C LEU A 549 43.69 -26.54 -12.36
N GLU A 550 44.07 -26.53 -11.09
CA GLU A 550 43.12 -26.51 -9.97
C GLU A 550 43.04 -25.10 -9.40
N VAL A 551 41.82 -24.56 -9.31
CA VAL A 551 41.59 -23.25 -8.70
C VAL A 551 40.75 -23.40 -7.44
N SER A 552 41.29 -22.92 -6.33
CA SER A 552 40.64 -23.02 -5.02
C SER A 552 40.58 -21.67 -4.32
N THR A 553 39.53 -21.49 -3.52
CA THR A 553 39.42 -20.39 -2.55
C THR A 553 39.40 -20.96 -1.13
N PRO A 554 39.68 -20.18 -0.08
CA PRO A 554 39.59 -20.65 1.30
C PRO A 554 38.21 -21.20 1.70
N THR A 555 37.14 -20.79 1.00
CA THR A 555 35.75 -21.13 1.34
C THR A 555 35.13 -22.19 0.44
N PHE A 556 35.56 -22.33 -0.81
CA PHE A 556 35.10 -23.37 -1.73
C PHE A 556 36.12 -23.67 -2.84
N ASN A 557 36.08 -24.88 -3.39
CA ASN A 557 36.95 -25.29 -4.51
C ASN A 557 36.19 -25.13 -5.85
N VAL A 558 36.79 -24.44 -6.83
CA VAL A 558 36.21 -24.30 -8.18
C VAL A 558 36.33 -25.62 -8.96
N GLY A 559 37.32 -26.45 -8.60
CA GLY A 559 37.61 -27.74 -9.22
C GLY A 559 38.75 -27.67 -10.24
N GLN A 560 39.01 -28.81 -10.88
CA GLN A 560 40.04 -28.96 -11.90
C GLN A 560 39.51 -28.50 -13.27
N ILE A 561 40.28 -27.67 -13.96
CA ILE A 561 39.95 -27.06 -15.25
C ILE A 561 40.87 -27.67 -16.31
N GLU A 562 40.30 -28.40 -17.25
CA GLU A 562 41.02 -29.05 -18.35
C GLU A 562 41.74 -28.03 -19.26
N PRO A 563 42.80 -28.45 -19.97
CA PRO A 563 43.50 -27.60 -20.94
C PRO A 563 42.55 -27.04 -22.01
N LEU A 564 42.72 -25.76 -22.35
CA LEU A 564 41.88 -25.05 -23.33
C LEU A 564 40.38 -25.16 -23.02
N PHE A 565 40.03 -25.10 -21.73
CA PHE A 565 38.64 -25.20 -21.24
C PHE A 565 38.33 -24.19 -20.13
N TYR A 566 37.08 -24.18 -19.67
CA TYR A 566 36.56 -23.21 -18.71
C TYR A 566 35.81 -23.89 -17.56
N SER A 567 35.75 -23.23 -16.40
CA SER A 567 35.01 -23.70 -15.22
C SER A 567 33.52 -23.32 -15.28
N ASN A 568 32.70 -23.88 -14.38
CA ASN A 568 31.38 -23.31 -14.12
C ASN A 568 31.48 -21.98 -13.35
N TYR A 569 30.41 -21.19 -13.34
CA TYR A 569 30.34 -19.98 -12.52
C TYR A 569 30.26 -20.36 -11.04
N SER A 570 31.08 -19.71 -10.22
CA SER A 570 31.02 -19.79 -8.77
C SER A 570 30.58 -18.45 -8.19
N LEU A 571 29.71 -18.46 -7.19
CA LEU A 571 29.19 -17.25 -6.57
C LEU A 571 29.99 -16.91 -5.31
N ILE A 572 30.49 -15.68 -5.23
CA ILE A 572 31.26 -15.18 -4.08
C ILE A 572 30.65 -13.90 -3.54
N LYS A 573 30.68 -13.74 -2.21
CA LYS A 573 30.25 -12.49 -1.57
C LYS A 573 31.22 -11.33 -1.86
N ASN A 574 30.80 -10.12 -1.50
CA ASN A 574 31.62 -8.92 -1.61
C ASN A 574 32.79 -8.93 -0.60
N GLY A 575 33.83 -8.16 -0.90
CA GLY A 575 35.04 -8.04 -0.10
C GLY A 575 36.25 -8.73 -0.72
N GLN A 576 37.34 -8.75 0.03
CA GLN A 576 38.61 -9.30 -0.42
C GLN A 576 38.63 -10.83 -0.35
N VAL A 577 38.91 -11.46 -1.48
CA VAL A 577 38.97 -12.92 -1.59
C VAL A 577 40.32 -13.33 -2.20
N ALA A 578 40.96 -14.30 -1.56
CA ALA A 578 42.18 -14.93 -2.04
C ALA A 578 41.86 -16.15 -2.91
N PHE A 579 42.53 -16.26 -4.05
CA PHE A 579 42.48 -17.39 -4.96
C PHE A 579 43.84 -18.07 -5.02
N THR A 580 43.84 -19.39 -4.99
CA THR A 580 45.04 -20.20 -5.21
C THR A 580 44.87 -20.99 -6.50
N ILE A 581 45.74 -20.73 -7.47
CA ILE A 581 45.86 -21.49 -8.73
C ILE A 581 47.00 -22.47 -8.55
N LYS A 582 46.77 -23.76 -8.80
CA LYS A 582 47.78 -24.81 -8.70
C LYS A 582 47.84 -25.62 -9.99
N ASP A 583 49.06 -25.94 -10.40
CA ASP A 583 49.35 -27.09 -11.26
C ASP A 583 49.88 -28.23 -10.37
N ASN A 584 50.22 -29.38 -10.95
CA ASN A 584 50.73 -30.57 -10.27
C ASN A 584 51.99 -30.33 -9.40
N THR A 585 52.73 -29.25 -9.62
CA THR A 585 54.01 -28.96 -8.92
C THR A 585 54.17 -27.53 -8.41
N GLN A 586 53.37 -26.58 -8.90
CA GLN A 586 53.55 -25.14 -8.64
C GLN A 586 52.22 -24.51 -8.23
N SER A 587 52.26 -23.49 -7.36
CA SER A 587 51.08 -22.77 -6.90
C SER A 587 51.30 -21.26 -6.94
N CYS A 588 50.26 -20.52 -7.30
CA CYS A 588 50.21 -19.07 -7.13
C CYS A 588 48.99 -18.67 -6.31
N GLU A 589 49.17 -17.73 -5.39
CA GLU A 589 48.09 -17.09 -4.64
C GLU A 589 47.98 -15.62 -5.03
N PHE A 590 46.76 -15.15 -5.28
CA PHE A 590 46.47 -13.74 -5.50
C PHE A 590 45.16 -13.34 -4.84
N SER A 591 45.03 -12.08 -4.43
CA SER A 591 43.80 -11.56 -3.81
C SER A 591 43.19 -10.45 -4.65
N ARG A 592 41.86 -10.41 -4.72
CA ARG A 592 41.11 -9.33 -5.37
C ARG A 592 39.94 -8.91 -4.50
N ASP A 593 39.65 -7.62 -4.52
CA ASP A 593 38.47 -7.06 -3.86
C ASP A 593 37.28 -7.06 -4.83
N PHE A 594 36.13 -7.51 -4.35
CA PHE A 594 34.89 -7.60 -5.13
C PHE A 594 33.82 -6.67 -4.58
N GLY A 595 33.21 -5.89 -5.47
CA GLY A 595 32.04 -5.07 -5.17
C GLY A 595 30.75 -5.92 -5.04
N PHE A 596 29.61 -5.31 -5.33
CA PHE A 596 28.31 -5.99 -5.29
C PHE A 596 27.79 -6.30 -6.70
N GLY A 597 27.33 -7.54 -6.94
CA GLY A 597 26.57 -7.91 -8.14
C GLY A 597 27.38 -8.00 -9.43
N SER A 598 28.68 -8.28 -9.40
CA SER A 598 29.54 -8.24 -10.59
C SER A 598 29.79 -9.61 -11.22
N SER A 599 30.26 -9.64 -12.48
CA SER A 599 30.66 -10.88 -13.16
C SER A 599 32.06 -10.75 -13.73
N TYR A 600 32.95 -11.67 -13.34
CA TYR A 600 34.34 -11.71 -13.77
C TYR A 600 34.70 -13.05 -14.40
N VAL A 601 35.44 -12.99 -15.51
CA VAL A 601 36.09 -14.15 -16.12
C VAL A 601 37.60 -13.95 -16.04
N PHE A 602 38.29 -14.87 -15.37
CA PHE A 602 39.75 -14.88 -15.24
C PHE A 602 40.33 -15.80 -16.31
N PHE A 603 41.04 -15.23 -17.27
CA PHE A 603 41.77 -15.98 -18.27
C PHE A 603 43.23 -16.18 -17.83
N ILE A 604 43.65 -17.45 -17.79
CA ILE A 604 45.01 -17.88 -17.48
C ILE A 604 45.70 -18.19 -18.82
N PRO A 605 46.59 -17.31 -19.33
CA PRO A 605 47.21 -17.51 -20.64
C PRO A 605 48.23 -18.66 -20.64
N SER A 606 48.58 -19.15 -21.82
CA SER A 606 49.65 -20.16 -21.98
C SER A 606 51.03 -19.67 -21.52
N THR A 607 51.23 -18.36 -21.46
CA THR A 607 52.44 -17.70 -20.95
C THR A 607 52.39 -17.42 -19.45
N PHE A 608 51.39 -17.92 -18.73
CA PHE A 608 51.22 -17.70 -17.30
C PHE A 608 52.44 -18.24 -16.52
N ALA A 609 52.98 -17.42 -15.64
CA ALA A 609 54.15 -17.76 -14.84
C ALA A 609 53.77 -17.88 -13.36
N PHE A 610 54.04 -19.04 -12.77
CA PHE A 610 53.85 -19.25 -11.33
C PHE A 610 54.90 -18.47 -10.54
N GLY A 611 54.44 -17.65 -9.59
CA GLY A 611 55.30 -16.82 -8.76
C GLY A 611 54.49 -15.83 -7.92
N PRO A 612 55.14 -15.02 -7.06
CA PRO A 612 54.45 -14.10 -6.15
C PRO A 612 53.65 -12.99 -6.88
N ASN A 613 54.00 -12.67 -8.13
CA ASN A 613 53.32 -11.63 -8.93
C ASN A 613 52.48 -12.20 -10.09
N CYS A 614 52.01 -13.45 -9.99
CA CYS A 614 51.28 -14.07 -11.12
C CYS A 614 50.01 -13.31 -11.53
N HIS A 615 49.46 -12.48 -10.64
CA HIS A 615 48.29 -11.63 -10.90
C HIS A 615 48.48 -10.69 -12.10
N GLU A 616 49.71 -10.27 -12.41
CA GLU A 616 50.01 -9.42 -13.57
C GLU A 616 49.87 -10.16 -14.91
N SER A 617 50.03 -11.48 -14.89
CA SER A 617 49.88 -12.34 -16.06
C SER A 617 48.45 -12.84 -16.29
N LEU A 618 47.52 -12.53 -15.38
CA LEU A 618 46.10 -12.89 -15.51
C LEU A 618 45.36 -11.81 -16.30
N THR A 619 44.62 -12.23 -17.32
CA THR A 619 43.69 -11.33 -18.00
C THR A 619 42.33 -11.42 -17.33
N VAL A 620 41.88 -10.31 -16.74
CA VAL A 620 40.58 -10.25 -16.06
C VAL A 620 39.57 -9.56 -16.97
N MET A 621 38.54 -10.29 -17.36
CA MET A 621 37.41 -9.78 -18.12
C MET A 621 36.28 -9.44 -17.15
N GLU A 622 35.89 -8.16 -17.11
CA GLU A 622 34.72 -7.70 -16.37
C GLU A 622 33.51 -7.71 -17.30
N ASP A 623 32.70 -8.76 -17.25
CA ASP A 623 31.54 -8.92 -18.11
C ASP A 623 30.32 -8.14 -17.60
N ILE A 624 30.26 -7.93 -16.27
CA ILE A 624 29.24 -7.13 -15.59
C ILE A 624 29.92 -6.33 -14.46
N LYS A 625 29.76 -5.01 -14.48
CA LYS A 625 30.36 -4.09 -13.50
C LYS A 625 29.65 -4.13 -12.13
N PRO A 626 30.38 -3.89 -11.02
CA PRO A 626 29.79 -3.81 -9.69
C PRO A 626 28.84 -2.63 -9.55
N ASN A 627 27.89 -2.74 -8.63
CA ASN A 627 26.98 -1.66 -8.28
C ASN A 627 27.73 -0.49 -7.62
N THR A 628 27.50 0.72 -8.12
CA THR A 628 28.09 1.96 -7.61
C THR A 628 27.11 2.84 -6.82
N ALA A 629 25.81 2.54 -6.87
CA ALA A 629 24.77 3.31 -6.20
C ALA A 629 24.45 2.73 -4.82
N HIS A 630 24.29 3.60 -3.82
CA HIS A 630 23.96 3.22 -2.45
C HIS A 630 22.44 3.21 -2.22
N MET A 631 21.94 2.25 -1.45
CA MET A 631 20.50 2.03 -1.19
C MET A 631 19.81 3.19 -0.48
N ALA A 632 20.57 3.92 0.34
CA ALA A 632 20.09 5.14 0.99
C ALA A 632 19.62 6.23 0.00
N LEU A 633 20.02 6.16 -1.28
CA LEU A 633 19.52 7.08 -2.28
C LEU A 633 17.99 6.93 -2.55
N GLN A 634 17.37 5.82 -2.13
CA GLN A 634 15.92 5.66 -2.17
C GLN A 634 15.19 6.44 -1.05
N ILE A 635 15.89 6.88 0.01
CA ILE A 635 15.27 7.54 1.17
C ILE A 635 14.50 8.81 0.78
N PRO A 636 15.08 9.75 -0.01
CA PRO A 636 14.34 10.95 -0.44
C PRO A 636 13.08 10.62 -1.23
N GLN A 637 13.14 9.59 -2.09
CA GLN A 637 12.00 9.13 -2.87
C GLN A 637 10.88 8.67 -1.96
N TYR A 638 11.15 7.74 -1.03
CA TYR A 638 10.15 7.27 -0.04
C TYR A 638 9.59 8.41 0.81
N PHE A 639 10.43 9.37 1.20
CA PHE A 639 9.99 10.52 1.98
C PHE A 639 8.93 11.36 1.24
N PHE A 640 9.22 11.83 0.02
CA PHE A 640 8.28 12.68 -0.73
C PHE A 640 6.99 11.94 -1.11
N ILE A 641 7.13 10.68 -1.48
CA ILE A 641 6.03 9.78 -1.80
C ILE A 641 5.08 9.61 -0.61
N THR A 642 5.62 9.44 0.59
CA THR A 642 4.84 9.21 1.80
C THR A 642 4.23 10.52 2.28
N ALA A 643 4.98 11.62 2.20
CA ALA A 643 4.45 12.96 2.48
C ALA A 643 3.25 13.29 1.57
N GLY A 644 3.37 13.04 0.27
CA GLY A 644 2.28 13.23 -0.69
C GLY A 644 1.06 12.36 -0.39
N GLU A 645 1.26 11.09 -0.03
CA GLU A 645 0.19 10.20 0.41
C GLU A 645 -0.51 10.69 1.66
N VAL A 646 0.23 11.09 2.69
CA VAL A 646 -0.35 11.57 3.94
C VAL A 646 -1.18 12.83 3.69
N MET A 647 -0.65 13.79 2.91
CA MET A 647 -1.37 15.01 2.56
C MET A 647 -2.65 14.73 1.76
N PHE A 648 -2.62 13.78 0.82
CA PHE A 648 -3.78 13.47 -0.01
C PHE A 648 -4.81 12.57 0.69
N SER A 649 -4.36 11.50 1.34
CA SER A 649 -5.23 10.47 1.90
C SER A 649 -5.95 10.96 3.14
N VAL A 650 -5.27 11.67 4.05
CA VAL A 650 -5.88 12.19 5.28
C VAL A 650 -6.93 13.24 4.92
N THR A 651 -6.58 14.23 4.09
CA THR A 651 -7.50 15.30 3.69
C THR A 651 -8.67 14.76 2.85
N GLY A 652 -8.40 13.81 1.95
CA GLY A 652 -9.43 13.19 1.12
C GLY A 652 -10.43 12.37 1.94
N LEU A 653 -9.96 11.58 2.91
CA LEU A 653 -10.82 10.82 3.82
C LEU A 653 -11.64 11.73 4.74
N GLU A 654 -11.03 12.80 5.28
CA GLU A 654 -11.72 13.79 6.11
C GLU A 654 -12.82 14.51 5.33
N PHE A 655 -12.51 15.01 4.13
CA PHE A 655 -13.50 15.62 3.22
C PHE A 655 -14.64 14.64 2.90
N SER A 656 -14.30 13.39 2.61
CA SER A 656 -15.28 12.36 2.30
C SER A 656 -16.20 12.06 3.47
N TYR A 657 -15.68 12.13 4.70
CA TYR A 657 -16.45 11.96 5.92
C TYR A 657 -17.35 13.16 6.22
N SER A 658 -16.85 14.39 6.03
CA SER A 658 -17.62 15.62 6.29
C SER A 658 -18.74 15.88 5.28
N GLN A 659 -18.57 15.43 4.03
CA GLN A 659 -19.57 15.55 2.97
C GLN A 659 -20.57 14.38 2.93
N ALA A 660 -20.39 13.36 3.77
CA ALA A 660 -21.26 12.20 3.80
C ALA A 660 -22.49 12.39 4.71
N PRO A 661 -23.69 12.02 4.25
CA PRO A 661 -24.86 11.88 5.11
C PRO A 661 -24.60 10.93 6.28
N ASN A 662 -25.28 11.15 7.41
CA ASN A 662 -25.01 10.39 8.64
C ASN A 662 -25.18 8.88 8.46
N ASN A 663 -26.16 8.46 7.65
CA ASN A 663 -26.46 7.07 7.32
C ASN A 663 -25.66 6.51 6.14
N MET A 664 -24.84 7.32 5.43
CA MET A 664 -24.10 6.91 4.22
C MET A 664 -22.58 7.08 4.32
N LYS A 665 -22.05 7.46 5.49
CA LYS A 665 -20.60 7.56 5.76
C LYS A 665 -19.85 6.29 5.35
N ALA A 666 -20.34 5.11 5.73
CA ALA A 666 -19.70 3.84 5.38
C ALA A 666 -19.68 3.58 3.86
N VAL A 667 -20.74 3.97 3.14
CA VAL A 667 -20.84 3.80 1.68
C VAL A 667 -19.80 4.66 0.96
N LEU A 668 -19.63 5.91 1.38
CA LEU A 668 -18.61 6.80 0.81
C LEU A 668 -17.19 6.31 1.08
N GLN A 669 -16.92 5.84 2.29
CA GLN A 669 -15.63 5.23 2.65
C GLN A 669 -15.33 3.97 1.84
N ALA A 670 -16.34 3.12 1.61
CA ALA A 670 -16.20 1.97 0.72
C ALA A 670 -15.94 2.41 -0.74
N GLY A 671 -16.59 3.49 -1.20
CA GLY A 671 -16.32 4.12 -2.48
C GLY A 671 -14.89 4.64 -2.61
N TRP A 672 -14.32 5.21 -1.55
CA TRP A 672 -12.92 5.63 -1.52
C TRP A 672 -11.98 4.43 -1.70
N LEU A 673 -12.15 3.37 -0.91
CA LEU A 673 -11.33 2.15 -1.02
C LEU A 673 -11.47 1.49 -2.40
N PHE A 674 -12.65 1.56 -2.99
CA PHE A 674 -12.89 1.06 -4.34
C PHE A 674 -12.03 1.78 -5.40
N THR A 675 -11.73 3.06 -5.22
CA THR A 675 -10.81 3.77 -6.14
C THR A 675 -9.40 3.19 -6.12
N VAL A 676 -8.94 2.69 -4.97
CA VAL A 676 -7.65 1.99 -4.82
C VAL A 676 -7.65 0.69 -5.63
N ALA A 677 -8.75 -0.06 -5.57
CA ALA A 677 -8.91 -1.29 -6.35
C ALA A 677 -8.88 -1.00 -7.85
N ILE A 678 -9.59 0.04 -8.32
CA ILE A 678 -9.55 0.46 -9.73
C ILE A 678 -8.12 0.85 -10.14
N GLY A 679 -7.39 1.60 -9.31
CA GLY A 679 -6.00 1.97 -9.58
C GLY A 679 -5.11 0.75 -9.83
N ASN A 680 -5.21 -0.28 -8.98
CA ASN A 680 -4.47 -1.52 -9.16
C ASN A 680 -4.91 -2.30 -10.42
N PHE A 681 -6.19 -2.25 -10.82
CA PHE A 681 -6.62 -2.80 -12.11
C PHE A 681 -6.06 -2.03 -13.31
N ILE A 682 -5.93 -0.70 -13.22
CA ILE A 682 -5.31 0.10 -14.27
C ILE A 682 -3.84 -0.31 -14.47
N VAL A 683 -3.10 -0.57 -13.38
CA VAL A 683 -1.71 -1.08 -13.48
C VAL A 683 -1.67 -2.37 -14.31
N LEU A 684 -2.55 -3.33 -14.01
CA LEU A 684 -2.64 -4.60 -14.73
C LEU A 684 -2.95 -4.40 -16.22
N ILE A 685 -3.92 -3.55 -16.52
CA ILE A 685 -4.33 -3.25 -17.90
C ILE A 685 -3.17 -2.63 -18.68
N VAL A 686 -2.45 -1.67 -18.09
CA VAL A 686 -1.32 -1.01 -18.76
C VAL A 686 -0.16 -1.98 -18.96
N ALA A 687 0.18 -2.80 -17.96
CA ALA A 687 1.24 -3.79 -18.07
C ALA A 687 1.00 -4.79 -19.23
N GLU A 688 -0.22 -5.31 -19.35
CA GLU A 688 -0.58 -6.30 -20.38
C GLU A 688 -0.78 -5.68 -21.78
N LEU A 689 -1.37 -4.48 -21.87
CA LEU A 689 -1.68 -3.85 -23.16
C LEU A 689 -0.52 -3.07 -23.75
N ALA A 690 0.28 -2.39 -22.92
CA ALA A 690 1.26 -1.45 -23.42
C ALA A 690 2.57 -2.12 -23.85
N LYS A 691 2.89 -3.32 -23.31
CA LYS A 691 4.11 -4.11 -23.59
C LYS A 691 5.35 -3.24 -23.82
N ILE A 692 5.51 -2.20 -23.00
CA ILE A 692 6.55 -1.20 -23.20
C ILE A 692 7.89 -1.88 -22.87
N PRO A 693 8.82 -2.02 -23.82
CA PRO A 693 10.03 -2.82 -23.61
C PRO A 693 11.00 -2.19 -22.60
N LYS A 694 10.75 -0.95 -22.19
CA LYS A 694 11.61 -0.18 -21.27
C LYS A 694 10.79 0.31 -20.08
N GLN A 695 11.07 -0.22 -18.89
CA GLN A 695 10.38 0.15 -17.64
C GLN A 695 10.41 1.67 -17.34
N TRP A 696 11.51 2.38 -17.63
CA TRP A 696 11.57 3.83 -17.42
C TRP A 696 10.54 4.62 -18.25
N ALA A 697 10.17 4.12 -19.44
CA ALA A 697 9.19 4.78 -20.30
C ALA A 697 7.76 4.58 -19.76
N GLU A 698 7.51 3.45 -19.11
CA GLU A 698 6.26 3.19 -18.38
C GLU A 698 6.11 4.16 -17.19
N TYR A 699 7.16 4.38 -16.40
CA TYR A 699 7.09 5.38 -15.31
C TYR A 699 6.81 6.80 -15.83
N ILE A 700 7.45 7.23 -16.92
CA ILE A 700 7.18 8.55 -17.53
C ILE A 700 5.74 8.63 -18.07
N LEU A 701 5.19 7.53 -18.59
CA LEU A 701 3.80 7.51 -19.01
C LEU A 701 2.89 7.78 -17.80
N PHE A 702 3.06 7.04 -16.70
CA PHE A 702 2.24 7.24 -15.51
C PHE A 702 2.43 8.64 -14.89
N ALA A 703 3.66 9.15 -14.87
CA ALA A 703 4.01 10.51 -14.48
C ALA A 703 3.14 11.58 -15.18
N SER A 704 3.14 11.50 -16.51
CA SER A 704 2.47 12.46 -17.37
C SER A 704 0.95 12.38 -17.19
N LEU A 705 0.44 11.18 -17.00
CA LEU A 705 -0.97 10.91 -16.77
C LEU A 705 -1.41 11.46 -15.41
N LEU A 706 -0.60 11.33 -14.35
CA LEU A 706 -0.89 11.93 -13.04
C LEU A 706 -0.90 13.45 -13.10
N MET A 707 0.05 14.05 -13.82
CA MET A 707 0.07 15.49 -14.03
C MET A 707 -1.24 15.98 -14.69
N ALA A 708 -1.71 15.28 -15.72
CA ALA A 708 -3.00 15.59 -16.34
C ALA A 708 -4.17 15.41 -15.38
N VAL A 709 -4.16 14.32 -14.59
CA VAL A 709 -5.19 14.02 -13.58
C VAL A 709 -5.23 15.08 -12.48
N CYS A 710 -4.08 15.56 -12.00
CA CYS A 710 -3.99 16.64 -11.01
C CYS A 710 -4.62 17.94 -11.54
N VAL A 711 -4.38 18.28 -12.81
CA VAL A 711 -5.02 19.45 -13.44
C VAL A 711 -6.53 19.25 -13.52
N ILE A 712 -6.99 18.09 -13.98
CA ILE A 712 -8.43 17.77 -14.08
C ILE A 712 -9.08 17.83 -12.69
N PHE A 713 -8.47 17.20 -11.69
CA PHE A 713 -8.95 17.20 -10.32
C PHE A 713 -9.01 18.61 -9.74
N SER A 714 -8.02 19.46 -10.02
CA SER A 714 -8.01 20.86 -9.56
C SER A 714 -9.16 21.67 -10.17
N ILE A 715 -9.46 21.46 -11.46
CA ILE A 715 -10.60 22.07 -12.14
C ILE A 715 -11.92 21.56 -11.52
N MET A 716 -12.05 20.24 -11.33
CA MET A 716 -13.24 19.64 -10.72
C MET A 716 -13.48 20.14 -9.30
N ALA A 717 -12.42 20.25 -8.50
CA ALA A 717 -12.47 20.76 -7.13
C ALA A 717 -12.84 22.25 -7.10
N TYR A 718 -12.37 23.07 -8.04
CA TYR A 718 -12.73 24.49 -8.13
C TYR A 718 -14.24 24.70 -8.36
N PHE A 719 -14.88 23.81 -9.13
CA PHE A 719 -16.33 23.87 -9.37
C PHE A 719 -17.16 23.09 -8.34
N TYR A 720 -16.52 22.46 -7.35
CA TYR A 720 -17.23 21.71 -6.32
C TYR A 720 -17.86 22.65 -5.29
N THR A 721 -19.16 22.48 -5.04
CA THR A 721 -19.88 23.22 -4.00
C THR A 721 -19.98 22.40 -2.72
N TYR A 722 -19.44 22.96 -1.63
CA TYR A 722 -19.49 22.33 -0.31
C TYR A 722 -20.93 22.24 0.19
N ILE A 723 -21.32 21.08 0.71
CA ILE A 723 -22.65 20.82 1.25
C ILE A 723 -22.50 20.40 2.70
N ASP A 724 -23.23 21.02 3.63
CA ASP A 724 -23.36 20.51 5.00
C ASP A 724 -24.53 19.51 5.06
N PRO A 725 -24.27 18.19 5.23
CA PRO A 725 -25.33 17.19 5.30
C PRO A 725 -26.26 17.41 6.49
N SER A 726 -25.73 17.93 7.59
CA SER A 726 -26.46 18.11 8.86
C SER A 726 -27.54 19.18 8.70
N GLU A 727 -27.21 20.27 8.00
CA GLU A 727 -28.14 21.37 7.73
C GLU A 727 -29.28 20.91 6.81
N ILE A 728 -28.97 20.17 5.75
CA ILE A 728 -29.99 19.63 4.83
C ILE A 728 -30.91 18.65 5.55
N GLU A 729 -30.36 17.71 6.34
CA GLU A 729 -31.17 16.78 7.13
C GLU A 729 -32.07 17.51 8.13
N ALA A 730 -31.59 18.58 8.76
CA ALA A 730 -32.38 19.41 9.67
C ALA A 730 -33.51 20.16 8.93
N GLN A 731 -33.27 20.68 7.74
CA GLN A 731 -34.30 21.33 6.92
C GLN A 731 -35.43 20.38 6.51
N PHE A 732 -35.10 19.12 6.19
CA PHE A 732 -36.11 18.10 5.88
C PHE A 732 -36.87 17.63 7.12
N ARG A 733 -36.20 17.45 8.26
CA ARG A 733 -36.87 17.17 9.54
C ARG A 733 -37.87 18.25 9.90
N LYS A 734 -37.45 19.52 9.84
CA LYS A 734 -38.33 20.65 10.13
C LYS A 734 -39.56 20.72 9.21
N LYS A 735 -39.40 20.44 7.91
CA LYS A 735 -40.53 20.38 6.97
C LYS A 735 -41.51 19.25 7.30
N LEU A 736 -41.02 18.09 7.74
CA LEU A 736 -41.87 16.99 8.16
C LEU A 736 -42.65 17.34 9.42
N ASP A 737 -42.00 17.99 10.39
CA ASP A 737 -42.64 18.47 11.62
C ASP A 737 -43.73 19.52 11.31
N ASP A 738 -43.42 20.50 10.43
CA ASP A 738 -44.38 21.51 9.98
C ASP A 738 -45.58 20.89 9.22
N ASP A 739 -45.34 19.90 8.34
CA ASP A 739 -46.40 19.19 7.60
C ASP A 739 -47.29 18.34 8.51
N ASP A 740 -46.72 17.69 9.53
CA ASP A 740 -47.47 16.90 10.51
C ASP A 740 -48.28 17.78 11.47
N ASP A 741 -47.75 18.94 11.86
CA ASP A 741 -48.50 19.94 12.63
C ASP A 741 -49.65 20.52 11.79
N HIS A 742 -49.44 20.80 10.50
CA HIS A 742 -50.51 21.20 9.60
C HIS A 742 -51.59 20.12 9.42
N LYS A 743 -51.21 18.84 9.32
CA LYS A 743 -52.18 17.72 9.26
C LYS A 743 -52.93 17.54 10.58
N LYS A 744 -52.28 17.72 11.73
CA LYS A 744 -52.94 17.71 13.05
C LYS A 744 -53.92 18.86 13.19
N GLN A 745 -53.55 20.08 12.75
CA GLN A 745 -54.44 21.23 12.73
C GLN A 745 -55.63 21.05 11.79
N GLN A 746 -55.44 20.46 10.60
CA GLN A 746 -56.56 20.10 9.71
C GLN A 746 -57.47 19.05 10.32
N LYS A 747 -56.93 18.02 10.98
CA LYS A 747 -57.76 17.02 11.68
C LYS A 747 -58.54 17.63 12.84
N MET A 748 -57.93 18.50 13.65
CA MET A 748 -58.63 19.23 14.72
C MET A 748 -59.68 20.20 14.18
N GLY A 749 -59.42 20.86 13.04
CA GLY A 749 -60.39 21.74 12.37
C GLY A 749 -61.60 20.98 11.83
N VAL A 750 -61.38 19.82 11.20
CA VAL A 750 -62.47 18.95 10.71
C VAL A 750 -63.27 18.33 11.88
N GLU A 751 -62.64 18.09 13.02
CA GLU A 751 -63.30 17.58 14.23
C GLU A 751 -64.07 18.68 15.00
N MET A 752 -63.64 19.94 14.91
CA MET A 752 -64.41 21.10 15.38
C MET A 752 -65.61 21.41 14.47
N ASP A 753 -65.45 21.41 13.15
CA ASP A 753 -66.55 21.61 12.20
C ASP A 753 -67.63 20.51 12.31
N ARG A 754 -67.24 19.27 12.61
CA ARG A 754 -68.18 18.18 12.94
C ARG A 754 -68.96 18.43 14.22
N LYS A 755 -68.33 19.02 15.25
CA LYS A 755 -68.99 19.35 16.52
C LYS A 755 -69.92 20.56 16.43
N ASP A 756 -69.65 21.51 15.54
CA ASP A 756 -70.54 22.65 15.31
C ASP A 756 -71.71 22.28 14.38
N SER A 757 -71.52 21.38 13.41
CA SER A 757 -72.62 20.83 12.60
C SER A 757 -73.56 19.87 13.37
N ASP A 758 -73.07 19.22 14.44
CA ASP A 758 -73.91 18.46 15.39
C ASP A 758 -74.63 19.37 16.41
N LYS A 759 -74.25 20.65 16.54
CA LYS A 759 -74.96 21.63 17.39
C LYS A 759 -76.02 22.44 16.64
N ASP A 760 -75.82 22.70 15.37
CA ASP A 760 -76.82 23.41 14.53
C ASP A 760 -77.99 22.51 14.10
N SER A 761 -77.88 21.18 14.25
CA SER A 761 -78.96 20.23 13.98
C SER A 761 -79.90 19.96 15.17
N SER A 762 -79.74 20.67 16.31
CA SER A 762 -80.60 20.49 17.49
C SER A 762 -81.47 21.71 17.85
N SER A 763 -81.84 22.58 16.90
CA SER A 763 -82.67 23.78 17.22
C SER A 763 -83.83 24.10 16.27
N SER A 764 -84.25 23.16 15.43
CA SER A 764 -85.48 23.33 14.64
C SER A 764 -86.25 22.03 14.61
N ASP A 765 -87.27 21.90 15.47
CA ASP A 765 -88.52 21.19 15.22
C ASP A 765 -89.43 21.29 16.48
N ASP A 766 -90.08 22.44 16.63
CA ASP A 766 -91.24 22.63 17.51
C ASP A 766 -92.30 23.43 16.72
N GLU A 767 -93.01 22.76 15.81
CA GLU A 767 -94.35 23.17 15.38
C GLU A 767 -95.24 21.94 15.20
N ALA A 768 -96.34 21.94 15.95
CA ALA A 768 -97.33 20.89 16.01
C ALA A 768 -98.39 21.05 14.90
N ASP A 769 -98.71 19.95 14.20
CA ASP A 769 -99.91 19.79 13.37
C ASP A 769 -100.71 18.57 13.94
N PRO A 770 -102.05 18.66 14.11
CA PRO A 770 -102.83 17.69 14.85
C PRO A 770 -103.33 16.55 13.96
N ASP A 771 -103.92 15.55 14.62
CA ASP A 771 -104.58 14.38 14.04
C ASP A 771 -103.69 13.25 13.51
N LYS A 772 -103.40 12.29 14.41
CA LYS A 772 -103.69 10.87 14.12
C LYS A 772 -103.82 10.02 15.38
N GLN A 773 -105.08 9.68 15.66
CA GLN A 773 -105.58 8.31 15.84
C GLN A 773 -104.65 7.28 16.49
N THR A 774 -104.96 7.03 17.77
CA THR A 774 -105.20 5.72 18.41
C THR A 774 -104.47 4.47 17.91
N LYS A 775 -103.69 3.92 18.86
CA LYS A 775 -103.52 2.50 19.25
C LYS A 775 -102.88 1.59 18.19
N MET A 776 -101.83 0.85 18.51
CA MET A 776 -101.67 -0.06 19.64
C MET A 776 -100.20 -0.38 19.88
#